data_AF-A0A3P6BAG6-F1
#
_entry.id   AF-A0A3P6BAG6-F1
#
_cell.length_a   1.000
_cell.length_b   1.000
_cell.length_c   1.000
_cell.angle_alpha   90.00
_cell.angle_beta   90.00
_cell.angle_gamma   90.00
#
_symmetry.space_group_name_H-M   'P 1'
#
loop_
_entity.id
_entity.type
_entity.pdbx_description
1 polymer ?
#
loop_
_entity_poly.entity_id
_entity_poly.type
_entity_poly.pdbx_seq_one_letter_code
_entity_poly.pdbx_strand_id
1 'polypeptide(L)'
;MTRETECILVFSCNDNHDVDETSFIEAISKELRKRKVIPFEYNLLRRENLDEGMLDRSNVGIMIISNTYASSTQSLDHLVAIMKHRKATGLVIIPIYFKVTLSDIYGSKGKFEAAFLQLQSSLQEDRVKRWKAAVTEIVSIGGIEWTKGFQFILAEEVVRNASLRLYLKNSKNMVEILSLLEHSECLDVEIFGLWGMPGIGKTSLAREVFEILVPQYDLCYFLQDFHLEFEMKGLWQLRDDFFSKIFGEEKLSLDASDTKLSFMRDRFHSKRILVVLDDVSNARDAEAVLGGFGWFSKGHTIILTSRKKQVLVQCKAKELYEIQKLCEFESFRLCKQYLNEESEVISELISCSSGIPLVLKALVSSVSKRHINSVKEHLWFLLENSPSLIEGAFRRSFDGLDENEKNIFLDIACFFRGVDMDHVVQILDACGFYANLGICDLIDESLISLCDNRIDMPIPFQEFGRFLVHEEDEDPCERSRLWDPSDITNVLTSNSGTDAIEGIFLDASDLTCELGPTVFDKMCKLRLLKFYYSTSGNHQFMLSLPQGLYSLPDELRLLHWEGYPLENLPQKFNPENLVQLNMPYSDMVKLWEGKKNLGNLKILKLSHSEKLTDIRMLSEALNLENIDLEGCTSLVDISSSIPRCGKLVSLNMKGCSRLQSLPAMVGLTSLKFLDLSGCLDLEEIQDFAPNLKELYLAGTAIRELPSSIENLTELVTLDLENCKRLQQLPVGVSNLKSIVKLKLSGCGSLGSLLKLKAVDCGTS
;
A
#
# COMPACT_ATOMS: atom_id res chain seq x y z
N MET A 1 24.17 4.23 -15.06
CA MET A 1 23.93 5.51 -15.74
C MET A 1 24.82 6.56 -15.12
N THR A 2 25.63 7.24 -15.93
CA THR A 2 26.50 8.34 -15.54
C THR A 2 25.72 9.40 -14.76
N ARG A 3 26.32 9.96 -13.70
CA ARG A 3 25.77 11.11 -12.96
C ARG A 3 25.56 12.28 -13.92
N GLU A 4 24.42 12.34 -14.61
CA GLU A 4 23.97 13.58 -15.21
C GLU A 4 23.73 14.54 -14.05
N THR A 5 24.61 15.53 -13.95
CA THR A 5 24.45 16.61 -12.99
C THR A 5 23.16 17.33 -13.32
N GLU A 6 22.21 17.30 -12.39
CA GLU A 6 20.93 17.97 -12.56
C GLU A 6 21.12 19.48 -12.57
N CYS A 7 20.49 20.11 -13.55
CA CYS A 7 20.68 21.52 -13.87
C CYS A 7 19.34 22.24 -13.83
N ILE A 8 19.34 23.51 -13.42
CA ILE A 8 18.18 24.41 -13.57
C ILE A 8 18.66 25.66 -14.28
N LEU A 9 17.93 26.07 -15.32
CA LEU A 9 18.21 27.30 -16.05
C LEU A 9 17.70 28.48 -15.22
N VAL A 10 18.50 29.55 -15.09
CA VAL A 10 18.09 30.78 -14.40
C VAL A 10 18.20 31.94 -15.39
N PHE A 11 17.09 32.32 -16.00
CA PHE A 11 17.03 33.43 -16.95
C PHE A 11 16.83 34.75 -16.24
N SER A 12 17.66 35.75 -16.55
CA SER A 12 17.52 37.11 -16.01
C SER A 12 17.86 38.18 -17.06
N CYS A 13 17.34 39.39 -16.85
CA CYS A 13 17.72 40.60 -17.57
C CYS A 13 18.41 41.59 -16.64
N ASN A 14 19.36 41.10 -15.85
CA ASN A 14 20.08 41.92 -14.89
C ASN A 14 21.11 42.80 -15.62
N ASP A 15 20.98 44.12 -15.53
CA ASP A 15 21.93 45.10 -16.04
C ASP A 15 23.04 45.44 -15.04
N ASN A 16 23.06 44.76 -13.89
CA ASN A 16 23.92 45.00 -12.72
C ASN A 16 23.70 46.37 -12.03
N HIS A 17 22.66 47.12 -12.38
CA HIS A 17 22.32 48.39 -11.73
C HIS A 17 21.35 48.20 -10.56
N ASP A 18 20.52 47.15 -10.56
CA ASP A 18 19.65 46.80 -9.42
C ASP A 18 20.34 45.81 -8.47
N VAL A 19 20.77 46.33 -7.32
CA VAL A 19 21.43 45.55 -6.25
C VAL A 19 20.51 44.47 -5.68
N ASP A 20 19.20 44.74 -5.61
CA ASP A 20 18.23 43.78 -5.09
C ASP A 20 18.06 42.59 -6.06
N GLU A 21 18.05 42.85 -7.39
CA GLU A 21 17.92 41.81 -8.42
C GLU A 21 19.15 40.90 -8.42
N THR A 22 20.35 41.51 -8.34
CA THR A 22 21.62 40.78 -8.26
C THR A 22 21.68 39.91 -7.00
N SER A 23 21.32 40.47 -5.85
CA SER A 23 21.28 39.73 -4.57
C SER A 23 20.28 38.57 -4.61
N PHE A 24 19.14 38.75 -5.29
CA PHE A 24 18.13 37.69 -5.42
C PHE A 24 18.58 36.55 -6.34
N ILE A 25 19.22 36.85 -7.47
CA ILE A 25 19.81 35.83 -8.36
C ILE A 25 20.90 35.04 -7.62
N GLU A 26 21.79 35.72 -6.90
CA GLU A 26 22.81 35.05 -6.08
C GLU A 26 22.20 34.16 -5.00
N ALA A 27 21.11 34.60 -4.37
CA ALA A 27 20.38 33.79 -3.40
C ALA A 27 19.82 32.52 -4.05
N ILE A 28 19.19 32.61 -5.23
CA ILE A 28 18.71 31.46 -6.00
C ILE A 28 19.86 30.49 -6.30
N SER A 29 20.97 30.99 -6.83
CA SER A 29 22.11 30.16 -7.20
C SER A 29 22.80 29.49 -6.01
N LYS A 30 22.91 30.20 -4.88
CA LYS A 30 23.45 29.63 -3.64
C LYS A 30 22.56 28.51 -3.13
N GLU A 31 21.24 28.70 -3.19
CA GLU A 31 20.25 27.75 -2.68
C GLU A 31 20.12 26.51 -3.60
N LEU A 32 20.34 26.66 -4.92
CA LEU A 32 20.47 25.56 -5.88
C LEU A 32 21.71 24.71 -5.57
N ARG A 33 22.88 25.35 -5.38
CA ARG A 33 24.13 24.66 -5.04
C ARG A 33 24.04 23.92 -3.71
N LYS A 34 23.36 24.50 -2.72
CA LYS A 34 23.10 23.86 -1.42
C LYS A 34 22.31 22.55 -1.58
N ARG A 35 21.40 22.47 -2.56
CA ARG A 35 20.65 21.26 -2.94
C ARG A 35 21.37 20.36 -3.94
N LYS A 36 22.65 20.63 -4.24
CA LYS A 36 23.46 19.91 -5.24
C LYS A 36 22.89 19.95 -6.67
N VAL A 37 22.11 20.97 -6.99
CA VAL A 37 21.64 21.28 -8.35
C VAL A 37 22.54 22.35 -8.95
N ILE A 38 22.95 22.18 -10.20
CA ILE A 38 23.82 23.15 -10.89
C ILE A 38 22.97 24.30 -11.45
N PRO A 39 23.16 25.54 -10.98
CA PRO A 39 22.54 26.70 -11.61
C PRO A 39 23.23 27.00 -12.94
N PHE A 40 22.46 27.01 -14.04
CA PHE A 40 22.89 27.55 -15.32
C PHE A 40 22.29 28.95 -15.50
N GLU A 41 23.03 29.96 -15.01
CA GLU A 41 22.62 31.36 -15.10
C GLU A 41 22.76 31.90 -16.53
N TYR A 42 21.68 32.52 -17.02
CA TYR A 42 21.60 33.07 -18.36
C TYR A 42 21.15 34.54 -18.30
N ASN A 43 22.11 35.46 -18.42
CA ASN A 43 21.84 36.88 -18.53
C ASN A 43 21.55 37.24 -20.00
N LEU A 44 20.29 37.56 -20.28
CA LEU A 44 19.75 37.80 -21.61
C LEU A 44 20.21 39.13 -22.25
N LEU A 45 20.77 40.06 -21.46
CA LEU A 45 21.30 41.35 -21.94
C LEU A 45 22.74 41.26 -22.45
N ARG A 46 23.51 40.24 -22.05
CA ARG A 46 24.96 40.16 -22.30
C ARG A 46 25.36 39.28 -23.48
N ARG A 47 24.40 38.73 -24.23
CA ARG A 47 24.67 37.76 -25.29
C ARG A 47 23.98 38.16 -26.58
N GLU A 48 24.74 38.14 -27.69
CA GLU A 48 24.23 38.44 -29.02
C GLU A 48 23.20 37.42 -29.51
N ASN A 49 23.41 36.13 -29.22
CA ASN A 49 22.53 35.02 -29.60
C ASN A 49 22.21 34.11 -28.41
N LEU A 50 21.02 33.48 -28.46
CA LEU A 50 20.65 32.42 -27.55
C LEU A 50 21.38 31.11 -27.92
N ASP A 51 22.05 30.47 -26.97
CA ASP A 51 22.70 29.17 -27.20
C ASP A 51 21.67 28.05 -27.07
N GLU A 52 21.09 27.63 -28.19
CA GLU A 52 20.03 26.61 -28.24
C GLU A 52 20.46 25.28 -27.62
N GLY A 53 21.73 24.88 -27.77
CA GLY A 53 22.27 23.65 -27.16
C GLY A 53 22.39 23.71 -25.63
N MET A 54 22.18 24.87 -25.00
CA MET A 54 22.06 24.99 -23.55
C MET A 54 20.63 24.89 -23.05
N LEU A 55 19.63 25.25 -23.87
CA LEU A 55 18.23 25.07 -23.51
C LEU A 55 17.85 23.59 -23.42
N ASP A 56 18.58 22.71 -24.09
CA ASP A 56 18.43 21.24 -24.01
C ASP A 56 19.08 20.64 -22.75
N ARG A 57 19.83 21.42 -21.95
CA ARG A 57 20.54 20.90 -20.77
C ARG A 57 19.67 20.78 -19.52
N SER A 58 18.46 21.33 -19.55
CA SER A 58 17.54 21.28 -18.42
C SER A 58 16.11 21.26 -18.90
N ASN A 59 15.28 20.52 -18.18
CA ASN A 59 13.84 20.46 -18.42
C ASN A 59 13.05 21.48 -17.57
N VAL A 60 13.74 22.26 -16.72
CA VAL A 60 13.17 23.30 -15.85
C VAL A 60 14.00 24.58 -15.89
N GLY A 61 13.31 25.72 -15.97
CA GLY A 61 13.89 27.05 -15.92
C GLY A 61 13.15 27.99 -14.97
N ILE A 62 13.89 28.85 -14.27
CA ILE A 62 13.41 29.99 -13.50
C ILE A 62 13.60 31.23 -14.36
N MET A 63 12.54 32.02 -14.57
CA MET A 63 12.58 33.20 -15.43
C MET A 63 12.25 34.47 -14.67
N ILE A 64 13.24 35.33 -14.47
CA ILE A 64 13.10 36.59 -13.74
C ILE A 64 12.71 37.69 -14.74
N ILE A 65 11.51 38.23 -14.55
CA ILE A 65 10.91 39.28 -15.39
C ILE A 65 10.90 40.57 -14.58
N SER A 66 11.76 41.50 -14.95
CA SER A 66 11.90 42.83 -14.33
C SER A 66 11.52 43.96 -15.31
N ASN A 67 11.50 45.20 -14.85
CA ASN A 67 11.19 46.36 -15.70
C ASN A 67 12.19 46.58 -16.84
N THR A 68 13.44 46.12 -16.69
CA THR A 68 14.48 46.22 -17.73
C THR A 68 14.21 45.27 -18.89
N TYR A 69 13.41 44.22 -18.68
CA TYR A 69 13.06 43.20 -19.67
C TYR A 69 12.34 43.80 -20.89
N ALA A 70 11.38 44.71 -20.67
CA ALA A 70 10.63 45.38 -21.73
C ALA A 70 11.41 46.49 -22.46
N SER A 71 12.55 46.90 -21.93
CA SER A 71 13.37 47.98 -22.49
C SER A 71 14.42 47.49 -23.50
N SER A 72 14.57 46.17 -23.66
CA SER A 72 15.57 45.53 -24.52
C SER A 72 14.92 44.69 -25.63
N THR A 73 15.19 45.06 -26.88
CA THR A 73 14.72 44.31 -28.06
C THR A 73 15.30 42.90 -28.14
N GLN A 74 16.49 42.70 -27.57
CA GLN A 74 17.19 41.42 -27.52
C GLN A 74 16.58 40.48 -26.48
N SER A 75 16.23 41.00 -25.29
CA SER A 75 15.55 40.23 -24.25
C SER A 75 14.18 39.71 -24.69
N LEU A 76 13.45 40.51 -25.48
CA LEU A 76 12.15 40.12 -26.06
C LEU A 76 12.30 39.09 -27.19
N ASP A 77 13.33 39.18 -28.02
CA ASP A 77 13.63 38.14 -29.01
C ASP A 77 14.02 36.82 -28.34
N HIS A 78 14.84 36.88 -27.29
CA HIS A 78 15.18 35.72 -26.49
C HIS A 78 13.95 35.11 -25.80
N LEU A 79 13.01 35.92 -25.29
CA LEU A 79 11.73 35.41 -24.77
C LEU A 79 10.99 34.61 -25.83
N VAL A 80 10.89 35.12 -27.06
CA VAL A 80 10.23 34.40 -28.17
C VAL A 80 10.93 33.08 -28.46
N ALA A 81 12.27 33.05 -28.45
CA ALA A 81 13.04 31.81 -28.66
C ALA A 81 12.82 30.80 -27.53
N ILE A 82 12.88 31.24 -26.27
CA ILE A 82 12.63 30.40 -25.08
C ILE A 82 11.20 29.83 -25.12
N MET A 83 10.20 30.67 -25.43
CA MET A 83 8.81 30.22 -25.53
C MET A 83 8.62 29.21 -26.68
N LYS A 84 9.30 29.40 -27.82
CA LYS A 84 9.30 28.39 -28.89
C LYS A 84 9.93 27.08 -28.45
N HIS A 85 11.09 27.15 -27.79
CA HIS A 85 11.77 25.96 -27.25
C HIS A 85 10.89 25.21 -26.28
N ARG A 86 10.24 25.92 -25.36
CA ARG A 86 9.26 25.37 -24.42
C ARG A 86 8.18 24.56 -25.12
N LYS A 87 7.65 25.03 -26.25
CA LYS A 87 6.64 24.27 -27.01
C LYS A 87 7.21 23.02 -27.67
N ALA A 88 8.47 23.05 -28.08
CA ALA A 88 9.13 21.95 -28.77
C ALA A 88 9.60 20.84 -27.82
N THR A 89 10.10 21.21 -26.63
CA THR A 89 10.76 20.28 -25.69
C THR A 89 10.00 20.07 -24.39
N GLY A 90 8.90 20.80 -24.18
CA GLY A 90 8.13 20.76 -22.95
C GLY A 90 8.83 21.45 -21.76
N LEU A 91 9.84 22.31 -21.98
CA LEU A 91 10.55 23.05 -20.92
C LEU A 91 9.57 23.74 -19.95
N VAL A 92 9.68 23.44 -18.66
CA VAL A 92 8.83 24.05 -17.63
C VAL A 92 9.48 25.33 -17.14
N ILE A 93 8.75 26.44 -17.20
CA ILE A 93 9.24 27.76 -16.81
C ILE A 93 8.47 28.21 -15.58
N ILE A 94 9.21 28.68 -14.56
CA ILE A 94 8.67 29.31 -13.36
C ILE A 94 8.92 30.82 -13.47
N PRO A 95 7.91 31.64 -13.84
CA PRO A 95 8.06 33.08 -13.94
C PRO A 95 8.13 33.73 -12.56
N ILE A 96 9.06 34.67 -12.38
CA ILE A 96 9.16 35.53 -11.20
C ILE A 96 9.04 36.97 -11.65
N TYR A 97 8.01 37.66 -11.16
CA TYR A 97 7.79 39.07 -11.47
C TYR A 97 8.55 39.93 -10.46
N PHE A 98 9.73 40.40 -10.85
CA PHE A 98 10.63 41.15 -10.00
C PHE A 98 10.35 42.65 -10.05
N LYS A 99 9.77 43.21 -8.98
CA LYS A 99 9.34 44.63 -8.90
C LYS A 99 8.38 45.03 -10.05
N VAL A 100 7.60 44.06 -10.55
CA VAL A 100 6.59 44.22 -11.60
C VAL A 100 5.35 43.46 -11.16
N THR A 101 4.16 44.02 -11.36
CA THR A 101 2.88 43.33 -11.14
C THR A 101 2.28 42.87 -12.46
N LEU A 102 1.35 41.91 -12.44
CA LEU A 102 0.62 41.49 -13.65
C LEU A 102 -0.12 42.67 -14.32
N SER A 103 -0.61 43.60 -13.51
CA SER A 103 -1.24 44.85 -13.95
C SER A 103 -0.27 45.78 -14.70
N ASP A 104 1.01 45.77 -14.36
CA ASP A 104 2.03 46.57 -15.05
C ASP A 104 2.35 46.03 -16.44
N ILE A 105 2.15 44.72 -16.66
CA ILE A 105 2.40 44.04 -17.94
C ILE A 105 1.24 44.22 -18.93
N TYR A 106 -0.01 44.28 -18.46
CA TYR A 106 -1.22 44.43 -19.30
C TYR A 106 -1.90 45.80 -19.23
N GLY A 107 -1.54 46.65 -18.27
CA GLY A 107 -2.21 47.92 -18.00
C GLY A 107 -1.69 49.05 -18.88
N SER A 108 -2.60 49.84 -19.46
CA SER A 108 -2.32 51.01 -20.31
C SER A 108 -1.56 52.17 -19.64
N LYS A 109 -1.06 51.98 -18.40
CA LYS A 109 -0.29 52.95 -17.59
C LYS A 109 0.97 52.35 -16.93
N GLY A 110 1.29 51.08 -17.19
CA GLY A 110 2.45 50.41 -16.59
C GLY A 110 3.79 50.85 -17.21
N LYS A 111 4.87 50.80 -16.42
CA LYS A 111 6.24 51.09 -16.91
C LYS A 111 6.70 50.08 -17.98
N PHE A 112 6.24 48.83 -17.88
CA PHE A 112 6.52 47.76 -18.83
C PHE A 112 5.85 48.04 -20.19
N GLU A 113 4.57 48.40 -20.20
CA GLU A 113 3.83 48.80 -21.42
C GLU A 113 4.39 50.09 -22.04
N ALA A 114 4.79 51.07 -21.22
CA ALA A 114 5.41 52.30 -21.71
C ALA A 114 6.76 52.06 -22.42
N ALA A 115 7.61 51.18 -21.87
CA ALA A 115 8.85 50.75 -22.53
C ALA A 115 8.58 49.97 -23.82
N PHE A 116 7.54 49.12 -23.82
CA PHE A 116 7.10 48.37 -25.00
C PHE A 116 6.61 49.30 -26.12
N LEU A 117 5.82 50.32 -25.79
CA LEU A 117 5.32 51.33 -26.74
C LEU A 117 6.45 52.19 -27.34
N GLN A 118 7.49 52.52 -26.56
CA GLN A 118 8.67 53.21 -27.08
C GLN A 118 9.40 52.35 -28.14
N LEU A 119 9.57 51.05 -27.90
CA LEU A 119 10.19 50.14 -28.87
C LEU A 119 9.33 49.95 -30.13
N GLN A 120 8.00 49.89 -29.97
CA GLN A 120 7.04 49.71 -31.07
C GLN A 120 7.13 50.82 -32.13
N SER A 121 7.49 52.04 -31.74
CA SER A 121 7.64 53.19 -32.65
C SER A 121 8.79 53.07 -33.67
N SER A 122 9.69 52.09 -33.51
CA SER A 122 10.96 51.99 -34.24
C SER A 122 11.18 50.67 -35.00
N LEU A 123 10.21 49.75 -35.03
CA LEU A 123 10.42 48.34 -35.46
C LEU A 123 9.29 47.78 -36.34
N GLN A 124 9.56 46.65 -37.02
CA GLN A 124 8.60 45.94 -37.89
C GLN A 124 7.41 45.33 -37.11
N GLU A 125 6.19 45.48 -37.64
CA GLU A 125 4.94 45.01 -37.00
C GLU A 125 4.94 43.52 -36.62
N ASP A 126 5.46 42.64 -37.47
CA ASP A 126 5.44 41.19 -37.20
C ASP A 126 6.37 40.75 -36.06
N ARG A 127 7.44 41.51 -35.78
CA ARG A 127 8.31 41.25 -34.62
C ARG A 127 7.59 41.63 -33.33
N VAL A 128 6.90 42.77 -33.33
CA VAL A 128 6.09 43.25 -32.18
C VAL A 128 4.94 42.29 -31.89
N LYS A 129 4.26 41.75 -32.91
CA LYS A 129 3.22 40.72 -32.73
C LYS A 129 3.74 39.48 -32.02
N ARG A 130 4.92 38.98 -32.42
CA ARG A 130 5.56 37.81 -31.78
C ARG A 130 5.91 38.09 -30.32
N TRP A 131 6.40 39.29 -30.00
CA TRP A 131 6.67 39.68 -28.63
C TRP A 131 5.40 39.73 -27.78
N LYS A 132 4.34 40.38 -28.27
CA LYS A 132 3.04 40.42 -27.57
C LYS A 132 2.53 39.01 -27.28
N ALA A 133 2.57 38.11 -28.27
CA ALA A 133 2.16 36.73 -28.08
C ALA A 133 2.98 36.00 -27.00
N ALA A 134 4.31 36.17 -26.99
CA ALA A 134 5.17 35.51 -26.01
C ALA A 134 5.00 36.09 -24.59
N VAL A 135 4.80 37.41 -24.44
CA VAL A 135 4.47 38.05 -23.16
C VAL A 135 3.11 37.61 -22.66
N THR A 136 2.12 37.49 -23.55
CA THR A 136 0.80 36.99 -23.17
C THR A 136 0.87 35.55 -22.67
N GLU A 137 1.67 34.72 -23.33
CA GLU A 137 1.87 33.33 -22.96
C GLU A 137 2.66 33.15 -21.65
N ILE A 138 3.73 33.91 -21.40
CA ILE A 138 4.46 33.77 -20.13
C ILE A 138 3.59 34.19 -18.94
N VAL A 139 2.71 35.18 -19.11
CA VAL A 139 1.78 35.59 -18.05
C VAL A 139 0.70 34.55 -17.80
N SER A 140 0.21 33.86 -18.84
CA SER A 140 -0.81 32.82 -18.67
C SER A 140 -0.31 31.60 -17.90
N ILE A 141 1.00 31.39 -17.79
CA ILE A 141 1.60 30.33 -16.94
C ILE A 141 1.31 30.60 -15.45
N GLY A 142 1.13 31.85 -15.05
CA GLY A 142 1.09 32.24 -13.64
C GLY A 142 2.50 32.23 -13.03
N GLY A 143 2.84 33.25 -12.24
CA GLY A 143 4.18 33.43 -11.69
C GLY A 143 4.15 33.98 -10.28
N ILE A 144 5.32 34.08 -9.67
CA ILE A 144 5.48 34.51 -8.28
C ILE A 144 5.93 35.96 -8.25
N GLU A 145 5.22 36.82 -7.53
CA GLU A 145 5.62 38.22 -7.36
C GLU A 145 6.72 38.36 -6.31
N TRP A 146 7.75 39.13 -6.64
CA TRP A 146 8.84 39.43 -5.72
C TRP A 146 8.40 40.41 -4.63
N THR A 147 8.77 40.12 -3.39
CA THR A 147 8.48 40.96 -2.23
C THR A 147 9.75 41.41 -1.53
N LYS A 148 9.85 42.73 -1.31
CA LYS A 148 11.00 43.35 -0.64
C LYS A 148 11.08 42.88 0.83
N GLY A 149 12.28 42.51 1.27
CA GLY A 149 12.53 42.04 2.65
C GLY A 149 12.40 40.52 2.85
N PHE A 150 11.79 39.79 1.90
CA PHE A 150 11.60 38.33 1.97
C PHE A 150 12.40 37.56 0.91
N GLN A 151 13.36 38.21 0.26
CA GLN A 151 14.09 37.68 -0.89
C GLN A 151 14.77 36.32 -0.66
N PHE A 152 15.31 36.05 0.53
CA PHE A 152 15.93 34.76 0.84
C PHE A 152 14.90 33.64 0.99
N ILE A 153 13.78 33.92 1.66
CA ILE A 153 12.67 32.96 1.82
C ILE A 153 12.04 32.68 0.46
N LEU A 154 11.86 33.72 -0.37
CA LEU A 154 11.35 33.60 -1.72
C LEU A 154 12.30 32.79 -2.62
N ALA A 155 13.60 33.06 -2.55
CA ALA A 155 14.59 32.30 -3.31
C ALA A 155 14.60 30.83 -2.90
N GLU A 156 14.50 30.55 -1.59
CA GLU A 156 14.36 29.19 -1.09
C GLU A 156 13.10 28.51 -1.62
N GLU A 157 11.95 29.19 -1.60
CA GLU A 157 10.68 28.64 -2.07
C GLU A 157 10.68 28.37 -3.59
N VAL A 158 11.20 29.32 -4.37
CA VAL A 158 11.35 29.19 -5.82
C VAL A 158 12.26 28.02 -6.16
N VAL A 159 13.43 27.94 -5.53
CA VAL A 159 14.41 26.89 -5.78
C VAL A 159 13.87 25.53 -5.35
N ARG A 160 13.12 25.48 -4.25
CA ARG A 160 12.41 24.28 -3.80
C ARG A 160 11.39 23.82 -4.84
N ASN A 161 10.54 24.72 -5.33
CA ASN A 161 9.57 24.42 -6.37
C ASN A 161 10.25 23.93 -7.67
N ALA A 162 11.25 24.66 -8.15
CA ALA A 162 12.01 24.29 -9.35
C ALA A 162 12.69 22.91 -9.22
N SER A 163 13.28 22.63 -8.05
CA SER A 163 13.92 21.33 -7.76
C SER A 163 12.90 20.19 -7.68
N LEU A 164 11.72 20.43 -7.11
CA LEU A 164 10.62 19.46 -7.08
C LEU A 164 10.11 19.14 -8.49
N ARG A 165 9.94 20.15 -9.35
CA ARG A 165 9.51 19.94 -10.74
C ARG A 165 10.56 19.19 -11.57
N LEU A 166 11.85 19.53 -11.39
CA LEU A 166 12.94 18.82 -12.06
C LEU A 166 12.97 17.35 -11.64
N TYR A 167 12.80 17.10 -10.34
CA TYR A 167 12.69 15.75 -9.81
C TYR A 167 11.49 14.99 -10.40
N LEU A 168 10.30 15.58 -10.41
CA LEU A 168 9.09 14.95 -10.95
C LEU A 168 9.26 14.60 -12.42
N LYS A 169 9.83 15.52 -13.23
CA LYS A 169 10.11 15.25 -14.65
C LYS A 169 11.07 14.09 -14.90
N ASN A 170 12.04 13.92 -14.01
CA ASN A 170 13.00 12.83 -14.09
C ASN A 170 12.53 11.56 -13.35
N SER A 171 11.34 11.59 -12.73
CA SER A 171 10.82 10.44 -12.00
C SER A 171 10.42 9.32 -12.95
N LYS A 172 10.56 8.07 -12.50
CA LYS A 172 10.19 6.91 -13.30
C LYS A 172 8.72 6.97 -13.74
N ASN A 173 7.84 7.32 -12.80
CA ASN A 173 6.40 7.49 -13.07
C ASN A 173 6.13 8.46 -14.21
N MET A 174 6.83 9.61 -14.24
CA MET A 174 6.58 10.63 -15.25
C MET A 174 7.03 10.19 -16.64
N VAL A 175 8.20 9.56 -16.74
CA VAL A 175 8.73 9.03 -18.01
C VAL A 175 7.80 7.96 -18.57
N GLU A 176 7.28 7.08 -17.72
CA GLU A 176 6.33 6.04 -18.12
C GLU A 176 5.00 6.66 -18.56
N ILE A 177 4.43 7.60 -17.81
CA ILE A 177 3.17 8.29 -18.18
C ILE A 177 3.32 9.03 -19.52
N LEU A 178 4.39 9.80 -19.72
CA LEU A 178 4.61 10.55 -20.96
C LEU A 178 4.82 9.61 -22.14
N SER A 179 5.56 8.50 -21.95
CA SER A 179 5.73 7.53 -23.03
C SER A 179 4.41 6.87 -23.42
N LEU A 180 3.55 6.52 -22.46
CA LEU A 180 2.21 6.00 -22.75
C LEU A 180 1.38 6.99 -23.58
N LEU A 181 1.35 8.27 -23.18
CA LEU A 181 0.63 9.33 -23.89
C LEU A 181 1.20 9.65 -25.29
N GLU A 182 2.48 9.40 -25.54
CA GLU A 182 3.12 9.61 -26.85
C GLU A 182 2.85 8.46 -27.84
N HIS A 183 2.63 7.23 -27.37
CA HIS A 183 2.49 6.03 -28.22
C HIS A 183 1.04 5.73 -28.64
N SER A 184 0.10 6.63 -28.35
CA SER A 184 -1.32 6.46 -28.61
C SER A 184 -1.70 6.70 -30.07
N GLU A 185 -1.43 5.73 -30.94
CA GLU A 185 -1.86 5.74 -32.36
C GLU A 185 -3.38 5.51 -32.57
N CYS A 186 -4.24 5.84 -31.59
CA CYS A 186 -5.64 5.44 -31.61
C CYS A 186 -6.55 6.36 -32.45
N LEU A 187 -7.58 5.77 -33.05
CA LEU A 187 -8.61 6.46 -33.86
C LEU A 187 -9.69 7.17 -33.02
N ASP A 188 -9.77 6.86 -31.73
CA ASP A 188 -10.80 7.31 -30.77
C ASP A 188 -10.18 8.08 -29.58
N VAL A 189 -11.01 8.83 -28.83
CA VAL A 189 -10.63 9.60 -27.62
C VAL A 189 -9.69 8.85 -26.69
N GLU A 190 -8.67 9.54 -26.22
CA GLU A 190 -7.70 9.01 -25.27
C GLU A 190 -8.10 9.44 -23.86
N ILE A 191 -8.84 8.55 -23.17
CA ILE A 191 -9.09 8.69 -21.74
C ILE A 191 -7.99 7.91 -21.01
N PHE A 192 -7.13 8.63 -20.33
CA PHE A 192 -6.01 8.12 -19.56
C PHE A 192 -6.33 8.19 -18.07
N GLY A 193 -6.21 7.06 -17.36
CA GLY A 193 -6.54 6.94 -15.96
C GLY A 193 -5.29 6.79 -15.08
N LEU A 194 -5.09 7.71 -14.15
CA LEU A 194 -4.05 7.67 -13.12
C LEU A 194 -4.66 7.24 -11.79
N TRP A 195 -4.14 6.18 -11.17
CA TRP A 195 -4.63 5.75 -9.86
C TRP A 195 -3.52 5.33 -8.91
N GLY A 196 -3.89 5.09 -7.65
CA GLY A 196 -2.99 4.63 -6.61
C GLY A 196 -3.32 5.22 -5.25
N MET A 197 -2.47 4.93 -4.26
CA MET A 197 -2.71 5.20 -2.85
C MET A 197 -2.94 6.70 -2.52
N PRO A 198 -3.68 7.01 -1.45
CA PRO A 198 -3.71 8.35 -0.88
C PRO A 198 -2.30 8.90 -0.60
N GLY A 199 -2.04 10.16 -0.98
CA GLY A 199 -0.73 10.79 -0.76
C GLY A 199 0.40 10.35 -1.70
N ILE A 200 0.15 9.44 -2.66
CA ILE A 200 1.17 8.96 -3.61
C ILE A 200 1.63 10.03 -4.63
N GLY A 201 0.88 11.13 -4.76
CA GLY A 201 1.22 12.24 -5.65
C GLY A 201 0.40 12.34 -6.94
N LYS A 202 -0.76 11.69 -7.03
CA LYS A 202 -1.68 11.73 -8.21
C LYS A 202 -1.92 13.15 -8.73
N THR A 203 -2.42 14.05 -7.89
CA THR A 203 -2.67 15.46 -8.23
C THR A 203 -1.42 16.18 -8.71
N SER A 204 -0.27 15.92 -8.08
CA SER A 204 1.00 16.57 -8.43
C SER A 204 1.52 16.09 -9.79
N LEU A 205 1.44 14.78 -10.06
CA LEU A 205 1.82 14.20 -11.34
C LEU A 205 0.87 14.65 -12.45
N ALA A 206 -0.45 14.59 -12.24
CA ALA A 206 -1.43 15.02 -13.22
C ALA A 206 -1.26 16.51 -13.59
N ARG A 207 -0.92 17.36 -12.62
CA ARG A 207 -0.60 18.77 -12.87
C ARG A 207 0.66 18.95 -13.70
N GLU A 208 1.74 18.23 -13.38
CA GLU A 208 2.98 18.33 -14.15
C GLU A 208 2.79 17.83 -15.58
N VAL A 209 2.04 16.73 -15.77
CA VAL A 209 1.69 16.20 -17.10
C VAL A 209 0.87 17.23 -17.87
N PHE A 210 -0.13 17.81 -17.23
CA PHE A 210 -0.94 18.87 -17.83
C PHE A 210 -0.08 20.04 -18.32
N GLU A 211 0.82 20.56 -17.48
CA GLU A 211 1.67 21.71 -17.83
C GLU A 211 2.62 21.42 -19.01
N ILE A 212 3.12 20.19 -19.14
CA ILE A 212 3.96 19.74 -20.27
C ILE A 212 3.14 19.65 -21.56
N LEU A 213 1.89 19.20 -21.47
CA LEU A 213 1.04 18.97 -22.63
C LEU A 213 0.34 20.24 -23.13
N VAL A 214 0.00 21.19 -22.26
CA VAL A 214 -0.71 22.44 -22.60
C VAL A 214 -0.24 23.10 -23.92
N PRO A 215 1.08 23.24 -24.19
CA PRO A 215 1.58 23.80 -25.45
C PRO A 215 1.07 23.13 -26.74
N GLN A 216 0.64 21.88 -26.65
CA GLN A 216 0.25 21.04 -27.78
C GLN A 216 -1.26 21.10 -28.08
N TYR A 217 -2.07 21.73 -27.22
CA TYR A 217 -3.53 21.75 -27.32
C TYR A 217 -4.06 23.17 -27.49
N ASP A 218 -5.21 23.30 -28.15
CA ASP A 218 -5.85 24.60 -28.41
C ASP A 218 -6.64 25.10 -27.19
N LEU A 219 -7.22 24.17 -26.42
CA LEU A 219 -7.97 24.46 -25.19
C LEU A 219 -7.58 23.46 -24.11
N CYS A 220 -7.39 23.97 -22.89
CA CYS A 220 -6.96 23.17 -21.75
C CYS A 220 -7.83 23.47 -20.53
N TYR A 221 -8.26 22.43 -19.81
CA TYR A 221 -9.04 22.55 -18.59
C TYR A 221 -8.49 21.60 -17.52
N PHE A 222 -8.17 22.14 -16.35
CA PHE A 222 -7.75 21.37 -15.19
C PHE A 222 -8.71 21.70 -14.05
N LEU A 223 -9.41 20.68 -13.54
CA LEU A 223 -10.24 20.78 -12.35
C LEU A 223 -9.60 19.96 -11.23
N GLN A 224 -9.07 20.69 -10.24
CA GLN A 224 -8.49 20.11 -9.05
C GLN A 224 -9.61 19.64 -8.12
N ASP A 225 -9.41 18.50 -7.43
CA ASP A 225 -10.31 18.00 -6.38
C ASP A 225 -11.79 17.91 -6.85
N PHE A 226 -12.03 17.27 -7.99
CA PHE A 226 -13.33 17.11 -8.65
C PHE A 226 -14.43 16.68 -7.68
N HIS A 227 -14.18 15.66 -6.84
CA HIS A 227 -15.16 15.17 -5.90
C HIS A 227 -15.63 16.26 -4.93
N LEU A 228 -14.71 17.03 -4.33
CA LEU A 228 -15.03 18.12 -3.41
C LEU A 228 -15.77 19.26 -4.12
N GLU A 229 -15.28 19.67 -5.29
CA GLU A 229 -15.91 20.73 -6.08
C GLU A 229 -17.33 20.33 -6.52
N PHE A 230 -17.56 19.04 -6.81
CA PHE A 230 -18.86 18.51 -7.20
C PHE A 230 -19.85 18.51 -6.03
N GLU A 231 -19.41 18.11 -4.83
CA GLU A 231 -20.23 18.21 -3.62
C GLU A 231 -20.58 19.66 -3.27
N MET A 232 -19.64 20.59 -3.45
CA MET A 232 -19.82 22.00 -3.09
C MET A 232 -20.69 22.76 -4.09
N LYS A 233 -20.47 22.59 -5.40
CA LYS A 233 -21.13 23.38 -6.46
C LYS A 233 -22.29 22.64 -7.14
N GLY A 234 -22.28 21.32 -7.12
CA GLY A 234 -23.20 20.48 -7.87
C GLY A 234 -22.91 20.44 -9.37
N LEU A 235 -23.59 19.51 -10.04
CA LEU A 235 -23.42 19.20 -11.47
C LEU A 235 -23.57 20.44 -12.38
N TRP A 236 -24.64 21.21 -12.21
CA TRP A 236 -25.00 22.28 -13.16
C TRP A 236 -23.97 23.40 -13.18
N GLN A 237 -23.51 23.83 -12.01
CA GLN A 237 -22.55 24.93 -11.90
C GLN A 237 -21.16 24.50 -12.40
N LEU A 238 -20.71 23.27 -12.10
CA LEU A 238 -19.46 22.76 -12.65
C LEU A 238 -19.49 22.60 -14.16
N ARG A 239 -20.62 22.17 -14.70
CA ARG A 239 -20.82 22.03 -16.14
C ARG A 239 -20.77 23.39 -16.84
N ASP A 240 -21.38 24.42 -16.24
CA ASP A 240 -21.29 25.80 -16.73
C ASP A 240 -19.86 26.37 -16.60
N ASP A 241 -19.15 26.11 -15.49
CA ASP A 241 -17.74 26.48 -15.30
C ASP A 241 -16.85 25.85 -16.37
N PHE A 242 -17.08 24.57 -16.70
CA PHE A 242 -16.36 23.87 -17.76
C PHE A 242 -16.62 24.49 -19.14
N PHE A 243 -17.90 24.63 -19.52
CA PHE A 243 -18.25 25.12 -20.85
C PHE A 243 -17.90 26.60 -21.05
N SER A 244 -18.04 27.44 -20.02
CA SER A 244 -17.62 28.84 -20.08
C SER A 244 -16.11 28.97 -20.29
N LYS A 245 -15.30 28.07 -19.71
CA LYS A 245 -13.84 28.09 -19.90
C LYS A 245 -13.41 27.58 -21.28
N ILE A 246 -14.14 26.60 -21.84
CA ILE A 246 -13.88 26.05 -23.18
C ILE A 246 -14.40 26.99 -24.30
N PHE A 247 -15.53 27.68 -24.09
CA PHE A 247 -16.23 28.44 -25.13
C PHE A 247 -16.31 29.97 -24.92
N GLY A 248 -15.96 30.51 -23.73
CA GLY A 248 -16.01 31.95 -23.41
C GLY A 248 -17.26 32.41 -22.64
N GLU A 249 -17.35 33.71 -22.32
CA GLU A 249 -18.42 34.38 -21.52
C GLU A 249 -19.82 34.45 -22.19
N GLU A 250 -20.18 33.52 -23.08
CA GLU A 250 -21.59 33.36 -23.43
C GLU A 250 -22.30 32.72 -22.23
N LYS A 251 -22.83 33.54 -21.32
CA LYS A 251 -23.68 33.07 -20.20
C LYS A 251 -24.81 32.21 -20.74
N LEU A 252 -24.69 30.91 -20.53
CA LEU A 252 -25.70 29.92 -20.91
C LEU A 252 -26.86 30.04 -19.93
N SER A 253 -27.98 30.63 -20.36
CA SER A 253 -29.22 30.52 -19.61
C SER A 253 -29.80 29.12 -19.73
N LEU A 254 -30.16 28.55 -18.58
CA LEU A 254 -30.85 27.28 -18.34
C LEU A 254 -32.08 27.12 -19.25
N ASP A 255 -31.92 26.35 -20.32
CA ASP A 255 -32.98 25.52 -20.92
C ASP A 255 -32.30 24.63 -21.97
N ALA A 256 -31.87 23.45 -21.52
CA ALA A 256 -31.23 22.44 -22.35
C ALA A 256 -32.26 21.81 -23.29
N SER A 257 -32.42 22.39 -24.48
CA SER A 257 -32.98 21.69 -25.64
C SER A 257 -31.85 20.91 -26.34
N ASP A 258 -32.15 19.70 -26.82
CA ASP A 258 -31.22 18.81 -27.54
C ASP A 258 -30.48 19.49 -28.71
N THR A 259 -31.07 20.54 -29.28
CA THR A 259 -30.52 21.35 -30.37
C THR A 259 -29.28 22.19 -29.99
N LYS A 260 -29.11 22.55 -28.71
CA LYS A 260 -27.93 23.29 -28.21
C LYS A 260 -26.73 22.35 -27.96
N LEU A 261 -27.00 21.12 -27.55
CA LEU A 261 -25.97 20.10 -27.30
C LEU A 261 -25.31 19.64 -28.61
N SER A 262 -26.08 19.50 -29.70
CA SER A 262 -25.53 19.19 -31.03
C SER A 262 -24.62 20.31 -31.56
N PHE A 263 -25.01 21.58 -31.37
CA PHE A 263 -24.20 22.73 -31.78
C PHE A 263 -22.89 22.84 -31.00
N MET A 264 -22.90 22.48 -29.71
CA MET A 264 -21.67 22.43 -28.90
C MET A 264 -20.76 21.30 -29.34
N ARG A 265 -21.30 20.11 -29.64
CA ARG A 265 -20.51 18.97 -30.18
C ARG A 265 -19.76 19.35 -31.45
N ASP A 266 -20.39 20.10 -32.36
CA ASP A 266 -19.76 20.53 -33.61
C ASP A 266 -18.57 21.49 -33.38
N ARG A 267 -18.56 22.26 -32.28
CA ARG A 267 -17.42 23.12 -31.91
C ARG A 267 -16.23 22.34 -31.35
N PHE A 268 -16.43 21.15 -30.79
CA PHE A 268 -15.33 20.27 -30.36
C PHE A 268 -14.49 19.79 -31.56
N HIS A 269 -15.11 19.50 -32.71
CA HIS A 269 -14.42 18.94 -33.89
C HIS A 269 -13.36 19.85 -34.55
N SER A 270 -13.27 21.13 -34.17
CA SER A 270 -12.33 22.10 -34.77
C SER A 270 -11.11 22.43 -33.90
N LYS A 271 -10.99 21.84 -32.70
CA LYS A 271 -9.93 22.16 -31.73
C LYS A 271 -9.40 20.91 -31.06
N ARG A 272 -8.12 20.89 -30.70
CA ARG A 272 -7.55 19.89 -29.78
C ARG A 272 -7.77 20.34 -28.35
N ILE A 273 -8.32 19.46 -27.51
CA ILE A 273 -8.73 19.79 -26.14
C ILE A 273 -8.04 18.83 -25.18
N LEU A 274 -7.44 19.38 -24.12
CA LEU A 274 -6.88 18.65 -23.00
C LEU A 274 -7.73 18.91 -21.75
N VAL A 275 -8.25 17.84 -21.15
CA VAL A 275 -9.04 17.92 -19.91
C VAL A 275 -8.38 17.07 -18.83
N VAL A 276 -8.27 17.62 -17.63
CA VAL A 276 -7.83 16.87 -16.43
C VAL A 276 -8.88 17.02 -15.34
N LEU A 277 -9.43 15.91 -14.88
CA LEU A 277 -10.28 15.84 -13.70
C LEU A 277 -9.52 15.10 -12.60
N ASP A 278 -9.17 15.80 -11.53
CA ASP A 278 -8.42 15.26 -10.41
C ASP A 278 -9.36 14.75 -9.30
N ASP A 279 -9.05 13.61 -8.67
CA ASP A 279 -9.83 12.96 -7.60
C ASP A 279 -11.29 12.65 -7.99
N VAL A 280 -11.47 11.92 -9.10
CA VAL A 280 -12.77 11.41 -9.53
C VAL A 280 -13.18 10.23 -8.67
N SER A 281 -14.28 10.37 -7.93
CA SER A 281 -14.87 9.31 -7.10
C SER A 281 -16.04 8.58 -7.76
N ASN A 282 -16.66 9.18 -8.80
CA ASN A 282 -17.81 8.63 -9.50
C ASN A 282 -17.73 8.90 -11.01
N ALA A 283 -17.85 7.83 -11.81
CA ALA A 283 -17.73 7.91 -13.26
C ALA A 283 -18.90 8.66 -13.93
N ARG A 284 -20.12 8.52 -13.41
CA ARG A 284 -21.31 9.17 -13.97
C ARG A 284 -21.27 10.67 -13.79
N ASP A 285 -20.77 11.12 -12.64
CA ASP A 285 -20.65 12.55 -12.33
C ASP A 285 -19.62 13.20 -13.26
N ALA A 286 -18.46 12.56 -13.45
CA ALA A 286 -17.44 13.00 -14.40
C ALA A 286 -17.98 13.05 -15.84
N GLU A 287 -18.68 12.00 -16.28
CA GLU A 287 -19.29 11.95 -17.61
C GLU A 287 -20.34 13.08 -17.79
N ALA A 288 -21.18 13.32 -16.78
CA ALA A 288 -22.23 14.32 -16.82
C ALA A 288 -21.68 15.76 -16.89
N VAL A 289 -20.62 16.07 -16.14
CA VAL A 289 -19.98 17.40 -16.15
C VAL A 289 -19.37 17.68 -17.52
N LEU A 290 -18.72 16.70 -18.14
CA LEU A 290 -18.11 16.86 -19.47
C LEU A 290 -19.12 16.81 -20.63
N GLY A 291 -20.38 16.51 -20.35
CA GLY A 291 -21.44 16.40 -21.35
C GLY A 291 -21.49 15.05 -22.09
N GLY A 292 -20.72 14.07 -21.62
CA GLY A 292 -20.58 12.74 -22.22
C GLY A 292 -19.19 12.53 -22.84
N PHE A 293 -18.55 11.40 -22.55
CA PHE A 293 -17.24 11.08 -23.12
C PHE A 293 -17.24 10.93 -24.65
N GLY A 294 -18.40 10.64 -25.24
CA GLY A 294 -18.57 10.50 -26.70
C GLY A 294 -18.54 11.82 -27.49
N TRP A 295 -18.44 12.98 -26.82
CA TRP A 295 -18.28 14.28 -27.52
C TRP A 295 -16.84 14.55 -27.94
N PHE A 296 -15.90 13.89 -27.31
CA PHE A 296 -14.51 13.95 -27.69
C PHE A 296 -14.31 13.03 -28.91
N SER A 297 -13.48 13.45 -29.86
CA SER A 297 -13.01 12.66 -31.00
C SER A 297 -11.47 12.59 -31.07
N LYS A 298 -10.91 12.15 -32.20
CA LYS A 298 -9.45 12.02 -32.39
C LYS A 298 -8.73 13.36 -32.15
N GLY A 299 -7.71 13.35 -31.29
CA GLY A 299 -6.87 14.52 -30.99
C GLY A 299 -7.24 15.29 -29.71
N HIS A 300 -8.24 14.83 -28.95
CA HIS A 300 -8.43 15.28 -27.56
C HIS A 300 -7.94 14.23 -26.58
N THR A 301 -7.53 14.69 -25.40
CA THR A 301 -7.02 13.86 -24.31
C THR A 301 -7.73 14.23 -23.02
N ILE A 302 -8.19 13.21 -22.31
CA ILE A 302 -8.80 13.33 -20.99
C ILE A 302 -7.94 12.55 -20.01
N ILE A 303 -7.43 13.21 -18.98
CA ILE A 303 -6.70 12.57 -17.89
C ILE A 303 -7.58 12.59 -16.64
N LEU A 304 -7.83 11.42 -16.08
CA LEU A 304 -8.62 11.26 -14.87
C LEU A 304 -7.72 10.73 -13.77
N THR A 305 -7.72 11.33 -12.59
CA THR A 305 -7.07 10.72 -11.42
C THR A 305 -8.13 10.15 -10.48
N SER A 306 -7.85 8.99 -9.87
CA SER A 306 -8.72 8.40 -8.86
C SER A 306 -7.94 7.61 -7.82
N ARG A 307 -8.55 7.35 -6.66
CA ARG A 307 -8.08 6.34 -5.70
C ARG A 307 -8.54 4.94 -6.11
N LYS A 308 -9.74 4.85 -6.70
CA LYS A 308 -10.41 3.61 -7.07
C LYS A 308 -10.13 3.23 -8.52
N LYS A 309 -9.54 2.07 -8.75
CA LYS A 309 -9.29 1.58 -10.12
C LYS A 309 -10.61 1.37 -10.87
N GLN A 310 -11.64 0.83 -10.22
CA GLN A 310 -12.93 0.59 -10.86
C GLN A 310 -13.62 1.85 -11.38
N VAL A 311 -13.45 3.01 -10.73
CA VAL A 311 -14.04 4.27 -11.19
C VAL A 311 -13.46 4.65 -12.56
N LEU A 312 -12.16 4.46 -12.78
CA LEU A 312 -11.52 4.75 -14.06
C LEU A 312 -11.94 3.76 -15.16
N VAL A 313 -12.12 2.49 -14.81
CA VAL A 313 -12.70 1.47 -15.73
C VAL A 313 -14.11 1.87 -16.17
N GLN A 314 -14.94 2.34 -15.23
CA GLN A 314 -16.29 2.82 -15.53
C GLN A 314 -16.30 4.10 -16.39
N CYS A 315 -15.30 4.96 -16.26
CA CYS A 315 -15.06 6.09 -17.16
C CYS A 315 -14.62 5.69 -18.57
N LYS A 316 -14.46 4.38 -18.85
CA LYS A 316 -13.95 3.84 -20.12
C LYS A 316 -12.52 4.33 -20.43
N ALA A 317 -11.71 4.54 -19.38
CA ALA A 317 -10.28 4.80 -19.55
C ALA A 317 -9.62 3.63 -20.28
N LYS A 318 -8.92 3.94 -21.37
CA LYS A 318 -8.26 2.92 -22.22
C LYS A 318 -6.97 2.44 -21.60
N GLU A 319 -6.23 3.38 -21.03
CA GLU A 319 -4.96 3.13 -20.37
C GLU A 319 -5.08 3.51 -18.91
N LEU A 320 -4.69 2.58 -18.04
CA LEU A 320 -4.71 2.74 -16.59
C LEU A 320 -3.28 2.60 -16.08
N TYR A 321 -2.77 3.65 -15.48
CA TYR A 321 -1.44 3.67 -14.89
C TYR A 321 -1.54 3.77 -13.37
N GLU A 322 -1.01 2.75 -12.69
CA GLU A 322 -0.88 2.73 -11.24
C GLU A 322 0.41 3.45 -10.84
N ILE A 323 0.27 4.55 -10.11
CA ILE A 323 1.40 5.36 -9.66
C ILE A 323 2.19 4.58 -8.62
N GLN A 324 3.45 4.31 -8.94
CA GLN A 324 4.34 3.54 -8.10
C GLN A 324 4.87 4.38 -6.93
N LYS A 325 5.10 3.71 -5.79
CA LYS A 325 5.83 4.25 -4.63
C LYS A 325 7.21 4.73 -5.07
N LEU A 326 7.73 5.75 -4.38
CA LEU A 326 9.08 6.22 -4.64
C LEU A 326 10.07 5.10 -4.32
N CYS A 327 10.99 4.82 -5.25
CA CYS A 327 12.10 3.92 -4.92
C CYS A 327 13.02 4.56 -3.86
N GLU A 328 13.92 3.78 -3.28
CA GLU A 328 14.82 4.25 -2.23
C GLU A 328 15.66 5.47 -2.70
N PHE A 329 16.17 5.42 -3.93
CA PHE A 329 16.93 6.53 -4.53
C PHE A 329 16.09 7.80 -4.69
N GLU A 330 14.87 7.66 -5.20
CA GLU A 330 13.89 8.74 -5.37
C GLU A 330 13.51 9.37 -4.02
N SER A 331 13.21 8.53 -3.03
CA SER A 331 12.88 8.94 -1.67
C SER A 331 14.04 9.69 -1.01
N PHE A 332 15.26 9.17 -1.14
CA PHE A 332 16.48 9.81 -0.64
C PHE A 332 16.68 11.21 -1.24
N ARG A 333 16.46 11.34 -2.54
CA ARG A 333 16.56 12.62 -3.25
C ARG A 333 15.52 13.62 -2.78
N LEU A 334 14.28 13.17 -2.56
CA LEU A 334 13.23 14.02 -2.02
C LEU A 334 13.58 14.51 -0.60
N CYS A 335 14.10 13.64 0.29
CA CYS A 335 14.54 14.01 1.63
C CYS A 335 15.63 15.09 1.61
N LYS A 336 16.62 14.96 0.71
CA LYS A 336 17.72 15.93 0.59
C LYS A 336 17.28 17.34 0.17
N GLN A 337 16.06 17.52 -0.34
CA GLN A 337 15.53 18.86 -0.64
C GLN A 337 15.16 19.64 0.63
N TYR A 338 14.95 18.95 1.74
CA TYR A 338 14.46 19.51 3.00
C TYR A 338 15.42 19.29 4.17
N LEU A 339 16.30 18.27 4.12
CA LEU A 339 17.24 17.94 5.18
C LEU A 339 18.69 17.89 4.66
N ASN A 340 19.59 18.48 5.45
CA ASN A 340 21.04 18.40 5.26
C ASN A 340 21.70 17.38 6.22
N GLU A 341 20.94 16.37 6.67
CA GLU A 341 21.34 15.40 7.70
C GLU A 341 22.12 14.18 7.17
N GLU A 342 22.63 13.39 8.11
CA GLU A 342 23.32 12.10 7.89
C GLU A 342 22.45 11.04 7.21
N SER A 343 23.09 10.03 6.61
CA SER A 343 22.40 9.01 5.80
C SER A 343 21.45 8.11 6.59
N GLU A 344 21.73 7.87 7.88
CA GLU A 344 20.99 6.93 8.72
C GLU A 344 19.59 7.45 9.09
N VAL A 345 19.48 8.75 9.39
CA VAL A 345 18.20 9.44 9.58
C VAL A 345 17.32 9.36 8.33
N ILE A 346 17.95 9.52 7.16
CA ILE A 346 17.24 9.46 5.89
C ILE A 346 16.74 8.03 5.61
N SER A 347 17.53 6.98 5.89
CA SER A 347 17.06 5.60 5.71
C SER A 347 15.87 5.26 6.61
N GLU A 348 15.86 5.71 7.87
CA GLU A 348 14.72 5.47 8.77
C GLU A 348 13.47 6.23 8.27
N LEU A 349 13.61 7.49 7.85
CA LEU A 349 12.52 8.28 7.25
C LEU A 349 11.91 7.59 6.02
N ILE A 350 12.75 7.04 5.14
CA ILE A 350 12.30 6.33 3.95
C ILE A 350 11.52 5.08 4.35
N SER A 351 12.05 4.29 5.27
CA SER A 351 11.39 3.09 5.81
C SER A 351 10.01 3.41 6.38
N CYS A 352 9.94 4.36 7.32
CA CYS A 352 8.71 4.82 7.96
C CYS A 352 7.67 5.34 6.95
N SER A 353 8.10 6.03 5.90
CA SER A 353 7.19 6.57 4.89
C SER A 353 6.64 5.51 3.93
N SER A 354 7.22 4.31 3.88
CA SER A 354 6.91 3.29 2.89
C SER A 354 6.96 3.82 1.44
N GLY A 355 7.83 4.81 1.16
CA GLY A 355 7.95 5.45 -0.16
C GLY A 355 6.77 6.33 -0.56
N ILE A 356 5.87 6.69 0.36
CA ILE A 356 4.73 7.58 0.11
C ILE A 356 5.19 9.04 0.20
N PRO A 357 5.17 9.84 -0.90
CA PRO A 357 5.71 11.20 -0.92
C PRO A 357 5.11 12.15 0.11
N LEU A 358 3.78 12.08 0.34
CA LEU A 358 3.11 12.94 1.32
C LEU A 358 3.63 12.68 2.74
N VAL A 359 3.68 11.40 3.13
CA VAL A 359 4.18 10.99 4.45
C VAL A 359 5.63 11.39 4.60
N LEU A 360 6.46 11.11 3.59
CA LEU A 360 7.86 11.46 3.60
C LEU A 360 8.06 12.98 3.79
N LYS A 361 7.34 13.81 3.04
CA LYS A 361 7.37 15.27 3.20
C LYS A 361 6.95 15.72 4.59
N ALA A 362 5.89 15.13 5.15
CA ALA A 362 5.39 15.46 6.48
C ALA A 362 6.43 15.14 7.57
N LEU A 363 6.95 13.91 7.59
CA LEU A 363 7.97 13.47 8.56
C LEU A 363 9.24 14.31 8.47
N VAL A 364 9.74 14.51 7.25
CA VAL A 364 10.93 15.33 6.97
C VAL A 364 10.77 16.78 7.46
N SER A 365 9.58 17.37 7.25
CA SER A 365 9.28 18.74 7.70
C SER A 365 9.17 18.88 9.22
N SER A 366 8.85 17.80 9.92
CA SER A 366 8.79 17.78 11.38
C SER A 366 10.19 17.63 11.99
N VAL A 367 11.03 16.77 11.42
CA VAL A 367 12.42 16.57 11.86
C VAL A 367 13.25 17.84 11.66
N SER A 368 13.11 18.54 10.53
CA SER A 368 13.92 19.75 10.24
C SER A 368 13.70 20.91 11.23
N LYS A 369 12.62 20.89 12.00
CA LYS A 369 12.26 21.94 12.97
C LYS A 369 12.85 21.71 14.37
N ARG A 370 13.49 20.56 14.65
CA ARG A 370 13.94 20.18 16.00
C ARG A 370 15.35 19.58 15.99
N HIS A 371 16.20 19.96 16.94
CA HIS A 371 17.42 19.20 17.26
C HIS A 371 17.02 17.98 18.11
N ILE A 372 17.25 16.76 17.63
CA ILE A 372 16.71 15.53 18.23
C ILE A 372 17.85 14.56 18.58
N ASN A 373 17.86 14.07 19.82
CA ASN A 373 18.87 13.12 20.33
C ASN A 373 18.56 11.64 19.98
N SER A 374 17.29 11.29 19.71
CA SER A 374 16.85 9.95 19.27
C SER A 374 15.82 10.10 18.15
N VAL A 375 16.29 9.99 16.90
CA VAL A 375 15.45 10.24 15.71
C VAL A 375 14.40 9.15 15.53
N LYS A 376 14.73 7.90 15.85
CA LYS A 376 13.84 6.75 15.63
C LYS A 376 12.58 6.83 16.49
N GLU A 377 12.72 6.96 17.81
CA GLU A 377 11.57 7.06 18.73
C GLU A 377 10.68 8.26 18.39
N HIS A 378 11.28 9.37 17.98
CA HIS A 378 10.52 10.54 17.57
C HIS A 378 9.72 10.32 16.28
N LEU A 379 10.26 9.59 15.30
CA LEU A 379 9.55 9.27 14.06
C LEU A 379 8.35 8.36 14.32
N TRP A 380 8.51 7.36 15.18
CA TRP A 380 7.41 6.48 15.58
C TRP A 380 6.34 7.26 16.35
N PHE A 381 6.73 8.08 17.32
CA PHE A 381 5.81 8.98 18.01
C PHE A 381 5.05 9.89 17.04
N LEU A 382 5.72 10.43 16.01
CA LEU A 382 5.06 11.28 15.01
C LEU A 382 4.06 10.49 14.16
N LEU A 383 4.34 9.24 13.82
CA LEU A 383 3.41 8.38 13.08
C LEU A 383 2.21 7.98 13.94
N GLU A 384 2.45 7.60 15.19
CA GLU A 384 1.41 7.25 16.18
C GLU A 384 0.45 8.43 16.42
N ASN A 385 0.99 9.65 16.50
CA ASN A 385 0.21 10.87 16.71
C ASN A 385 -0.18 11.58 15.41
N SER A 386 -0.02 10.91 14.25
CA SER A 386 -0.33 11.34 12.88
C SER A 386 -0.40 12.86 12.66
N PRO A 387 0.61 13.51 12.04
CA PRO A 387 0.55 14.95 11.77
C PRO A 387 -0.72 15.28 10.97
N SER A 388 -1.40 16.39 11.31
CA SER A 388 -2.70 16.78 10.73
C SER A 388 -2.78 16.75 9.18
N LEU A 389 -1.64 16.93 8.51
CA LEU A 389 -1.49 16.81 7.06
C LEU A 389 -1.62 15.38 6.52
N ILE A 390 -1.17 14.37 7.27
CA ILE A 390 -1.32 12.95 6.92
C ILE A 390 -2.75 12.52 7.21
N GLU A 391 -3.25 12.91 8.38
CA GLU A 391 -4.60 12.60 8.84
C GLU A 391 -5.65 13.00 7.80
N GLY A 392 -5.66 14.26 7.34
CA GLY A 392 -6.67 14.72 6.37
C GLY A 392 -6.64 14.02 5.00
N ALA A 393 -5.50 13.46 4.60
CA ALA A 393 -5.40 12.71 3.35
C ALA A 393 -5.92 11.27 3.50
N PHE A 394 -5.62 10.62 4.63
CA PHE A 394 -5.97 9.23 4.87
C PHE A 394 -7.41 9.10 5.39
N ARG A 395 -7.85 10.02 6.26
CA ARG A 395 -9.21 10.10 6.79
C ARG A 395 -10.25 10.20 5.68
N ARG A 396 -10.03 11.04 4.66
CA ARG A 396 -10.90 11.11 3.46
C ARG A 396 -11.06 9.79 2.70
N SER A 397 -10.12 8.87 2.83
CA SER A 397 -10.21 7.55 2.18
C SER A 397 -10.90 6.56 3.10
N PHE A 398 -10.61 6.60 4.40
CA PHE A 398 -11.29 5.80 5.40
C PHE A 398 -12.78 6.15 5.56
N ASP A 399 -13.14 7.43 5.56
CA ASP A 399 -14.53 7.89 5.67
C ASP A 399 -15.39 7.46 4.46
N GLY A 400 -14.76 7.20 3.31
CA GLY A 400 -15.41 6.72 2.11
C GLY A 400 -15.70 5.22 2.10
N LEU A 401 -15.20 4.47 3.09
CA LEU A 401 -15.46 3.05 3.28
C LEU A 401 -16.81 2.84 3.98
N ASP A 402 -17.45 1.70 3.72
CA ASP A 402 -18.60 1.25 4.50
C ASP A 402 -18.19 0.66 5.87
N GLU A 403 -19.17 0.38 6.73
CA GLU A 403 -18.90 -0.12 8.09
C GLU A 403 -18.23 -1.50 8.13
N ASN A 404 -18.47 -2.36 7.13
CA ASN A 404 -17.82 -3.66 7.02
C ASN A 404 -16.35 -3.48 6.62
N GLU A 405 -16.09 -2.67 5.61
CA GLU A 405 -14.75 -2.32 5.12
C GLU A 405 -13.91 -1.62 6.20
N LYS A 406 -14.49 -0.66 6.94
CA LYS A 406 -13.81 0.01 8.06
C LYS A 406 -13.35 -0.97 9.12
N ASN A 407 -14.20 -1.89 9.54
CA ASN A 407 -13.84 -2.87 10.56
C ASN A 407 -12.77 -3.85 10.08
N ILE A 408 -12.84 -4.29 8.80
CA ILE A 408 -11.80 -5.11 8.19
C ILE A 408 -10.47 -4.33 8.12
N PHE A 409 -10.50 -3.05 7.73
CA PHE A 409 -9.31 -2.20 7.69
C PHE A 409 -8.64 -2.09 9.07
N LEU A 410 -9.43 -1.85 10.12
CA LEU A 410 -8.93 -1.77 11.50
C LEU A 410 -8.40 -3.12 12.01
N ASP A 411 -9.09 -4.23 11.73
CA ASP A 411 -8.60 -5.58 12.05
C ASP A 411 -7.26 -5.88 11.37
N ILE A 412 -7.10 -5.49 10.10
CA ILE A 412 -5.84 -5.66 9.38
C ILE A 412 -4.73 -4.79 9.98
N ALA A 413 -5.01 -3.51 10.23
CA ALA A 413 -4.04 -2.58 10.80
C ALA A 413 -3.52 -3.03 12.17
N CYS A 414 -4.43 -3.46 13.05
CA CYS A 414 -4.08 -3.88 14.39
C CYS A 414 -3.45 -5.28 14.42
N PHE A 415 -3.97 -6.25 13.65
CA PHE A 415 -3.73 -7.68 13.90
C PHE A 415 -3.23 -8.49 12.70
N PHE A 416 -3.66 -8.17 11.46
CA PHE A 416 -3.49 -9.07 10.32
C PHE A 416 -2.54 -8.60 9.22
N ARG A 417 -1.74 -7.55 9.44
CA ARG A 417 -0.66 -7.17 8.52
C ARG A 417 0.33 -8.33 8.31
N GLY A 418 0.61 -8.68 7.06
CA GLY A 418 1.54 -9.75 6.67
C GLY A 418 0.98 -11.17 6.81
N VAL A 419 -0.29 -11.31 7.21
CA VAL A 419 -0.97 -12.60 7.33
C VAL A 419 -1.54 -13.02 5.97
N ASP A 420 -1.61 -14.33 5.75
CA ASP A 420 -2.21 -14.94 4.56
C ASP A 420 -3.70 -14.55 4.43
N MET A 421 -4.12 -14.14 3.23
CA MET A 421 -5.45 -13.61 2.97
C MET A 421 -6.55 -14.63 3.24
N ASP A 422 -6.40 -15.88 2.78
CA ASP A 422 -7.42 -16.92 2.96
C ASP A 422 -7.66 -17.20 4.45
N HIS A 423 -6.60 -17.16 5.24
CA HIS A 423 -6.67 -17.27 6.68
C HIS A 423 -7.45 -16.12 7.34
N VAL A 424 -7.17 -14.88 6.94
CA VAL A 424 -7.87 -13.69 7.46
C VAL A 424 -9.35 -13.73 7.08
N VAL A 425 -9.66 -14.04 5.82
CA VAL A 425 -11.04 -14.18 5.33
C VAL A 425 -11.80 -15.22 6.17
N GLN A 426 -11.20 -16.39 6.41
CA GLN A 426 -11.82 -17.44 7.20
C GLN A 426 -12.18 -16.99 8.63
N ILE A 427 -11.33 -16.20 9.28
CA ILE A 427 -11.58 -15.70 10.65
C ILE A 427 -12.63 -14.59 10.63
N LEU A 428 -12.49 -13.62 9.72
CA LEU A 428 -13.35 -12.44 9.68
C LEU A 428 -14.76 -12.75 9.15
N ASP A 429 -14.91 -13.67 8.19
CA ASP A 429 -16.23 -14.15 7.75
C ASP A 429 -16.99 -14.81 8.92
N ALA A 430 -16.27 -15.55 9.79
CA ALA A 430 -16.88 -16.14 10.97
C ALA A 430 -17.26 -15.10 12.04
N CYS A 431 -16.61 -13.93 12.03
CA CYS A 431 -17.02 -12.76 12.83
C CYS A 431 -18.27 -12.07 12.26
N GLY A 432 -18.79 -12.51 11.11
CA GLY A 432 -19.98 -11.95 10.45
C GLY A 432 -19.68 -10.89 9.40
N PHE A 433 -18.40 -10.69 9.04
CA PHE A 433 -18.03 -9.78 7.96
C PHE A 433 -18.15 -10.43 6.58
N TYR A 434 -18.19 -9.60 5.54
CA TYR A 434 -17.97 -10.03 4.16
C TYR A 434 -16.49 -9.81 3.82
N ALA A 435 -15.60 -10.62 4.42
CA ALA A 435 -14.17 -10.32 4.47
C ALA A 435 -13.51 -10.38 3.09
N ASN A 436 -13.86 -11.36 2.25
CA ASN A 436 -13.30 -11.44 0.90
C ASN A 436 -13.68 -10.23 0.04
N LEU A 437 -14.94 -9.78 0.11
CA LEU A 437 -15.40 -8.59 -0.60
C LEU A 437 -14.70 -7.34 -0.04
N GLY A 438 -14.75 -7.12 1.27
CA GLY A 438 -14.12 -5.95 1.89
C GLY A 438 -12.61 -5.87 1.66
N ILE A 439 -11.87 -6.99 1.67
CA ILE A 439 -10.44 -7.00 1.30
C ILE A 439 -10.24 -6.61 -0.17
N CYS A 440 -11.09 -7.10 -1.08
CA CYS A 440 -11.02 -6.71 -2.49
C CYS A 440 -11.31 -5.21 -2.68
N ASP A 441 -12.26 -4.66 -1.94
CA ASP A 441 -12.62 -3.24 -1.99
C ASP A 441 -11.49 -2.36 -1.40
N LEU A 442 -10.84 -2.79 -0.31
CA LEU A 442 -9.64 -2.13 0.23
C LEU A 442 -8.44 -2.16 -0.74
N ILE A 443 -8.31 -3.22 -1.56
CA ILE A 443 -7.32 -3.29 -2.65
C ILE A 443 -7.70 -2.31 -3.78
N ASP A 444 -8.98 -2.21 -4.14
CA ASP A 444 -9.44 -1.26 -5.18
C ASP A 444 -9.20 0.21 -4.75
N GLU A 445 -9.37 0.51 -3.46
CA GLU A 445 -9.03 1.80 -2.84
C GLU A 445 -7.52 2.08 -2.72
N SER A 446 -6.70 1.10 -3.07
CA SER A 446 -5.24 1.15 -2.92
C SER A 446 -4.81 1.40 -1.45
N LEU A 447 -5.55 0.88 -0.48
CA LEU A 447 -5.19 0.98 0.95
C LEU A 447 -4.30 -0.20 1.39
N ILE A 448 -4.48 -1.35 0.75
CA ILE A 448 -3.68 -2.57 0.95
C ILE A 448 -3.32 -3.19 -0.40
N SER A 449 -2.39 -4.15 -0.40
CA SER A 449 -2.02 -4.97 -1.55
C SER A 449 -1.74 -6.41 -1.12
N LEU A 450 -1.52 -7.32 -2.08
CA LEU A 450 -1.16 -8.71 -1.80
C LEU A 450 0.25 -9.02 -2.31
N CYS A 451 1.05 -9.66 -1.47
CA CYS A 451 2.37 -10.21 -1.80
C CYS A 451 2.38 -11.69 -1.44
N ASP A 452 2.48 -12.58 -2.44
CA ASP A 452 2.41 -14.04 -2.24
C ASP A 452 1.23 -14.49 -1.36
N ASN A 453 0.02 -13.98 -1.67
CA ASN A 453 -1.23 -14.17 -0.91
C ASN A 453 -1.25 -13.57 0.50
N ARG A 454 -0.22 -12.82 0.91
CA ARG A 454 -0.18 -12.13 2.21
C ARG A 454 -0.60 -10.68 2.07
N ILE A 455 -1.37 -10.20 3.03
CA ILE A 455 -1.84 -8.81 3.08
C ILE A 455 -0.66 -7.87 3.39
N ASP A 456 -0.30 -7.02 2.44
CA ASP A 456 0.64 -5.92 2.64
C ASP A 456 -0.11 -4.61 2.85
N MET A 457 -0.03 -4.09 4.08
CA MET A 457 -0.48 -2.75 4.43
C MET A 457 0.76 -1.87 4.69
N PRO A 458 0.93 -0.73 3.99
CA PRO A 458 1.99 0.23 4.26
C PRO A 458 1.99 0.69 5.73
N ILE A 459 3.19 0.90 6.30
CA ILE A 459 3.34 1.33 7.70
C ILE A 459 2.49 2.57 8.02
N PRO A 460 2.44 3.63 7.18
CA PRO A 460 1.61 4.79 7.48
C PRO A 460 0.11 4.50 7.56
N PHE A 461 -0.40 3.51 6.83
CA PHE A 461 -1.82 3.12 6.91
C PHE A 461 -2.09 2.24 8.13
N GLN A 462 -1.14 1.37 8.49
CA GLN A 462 -1.22 0.62 9.74
C GLN A 462 -1.27 1.58 10.94
N GLU A 463 -0.36 2.55 11.01
CA GLU A 463 -0.32 3.51 12.11
C GLU A 463 -1.54 4.45 12.09
N PHE A 464 -2.07 4.79 10.92
CA PHE A 464 -3.33 5.53 10.83
C PHE A 464 -4.53 4.72 11.36
N GLY A 465 -4.64 3.43 11.02
CA GLY A 465 -5.70 2.57 11.57
C GLY A 465 -5.60 2.42 13.09
N ARG A 466 -4.38 2.32 13.62
CA ARG A 466 -4.09 2.30 15.05
C ARG A 466 -4.43 3.62 15.75
N PHE A 467 -4.17 4.74 15.09
CA PHE A 467 -4.57 6.06 15.56
C PHE A 467 -6.09 6.18 15.65
N LEU A 468 -6.85 5.69 14.66
CA LEU A 468 -8.32 5.71 14.71
C LEU A 468 -8.89 4.94 15.90
N VAL A 469 -8.28 3.81 16.29
CA VAL A 469 -8.70 3.08 17.50
C VAL A 469 -8.36 3.85 18.78
N HIS A 470 -7.27 4.60 18.80
CA HIS A 470 -6.95 5.49 19.93
C HIS A 470 -7.93 6.68 20.02
N GLU A 471 -8.54 7.10 18.92
CA GLU A 471 -9.58 8.14 18.94
C GLU A 471 -10.93 7.65 19.47
N GLU A 472 -11.16 6.34 19.58
CA GLU A 472 -12.40 5.79 20.15
C GLU A 472 -12.56 6.22 21.62
N ASP A 473 -11.49 6.05 22.43
CA ASP A 473 -11.43 6.52 23.81
C ASP A 473 -9.97 6.64 24.31
N GLU A 474 -9.73 7.57 25.25
CA GLU A 474 -8.45 7.71 25.93
C GLU A 474 -8.16 6.51 26.83
N ASP A 475 -9.18 5.91 27.45
CA ASP A 475 -9.06 4.70 28.27
C ASP A 475 -8.96 3.44 27.39
N PRO A 476 -7.86 2.67 27.45
CA PRO A 476 -7.75 1.41 26.73
C PRO A 476 -8.87 0.41 27.02
N CYS A 477 -9.54 0.53 28.17
CA CYS A 477 -10.65 -0.36 28.52
C CYS A 477 -11.87 -0.17 27.60
N GLU A 478 -12.04 1.00 26.99
CA GLU A 478 -13.19 1.36 26.15
C GLU A 478 -12.88 1.33 24.64
N ARG A 479 -11.68 0.87 24.26
CA ARG A 479 -11.29 0.70 22.85
C ARG A 479 -11.66 -0.68 22.32
N SER A 480 -11.96 -0.74 21.03
CA SER A 480 -12.36 -1.98 20.33
C SER A 480 -11.20 -2.97 20.13
N ARG A 481 -9.97 -2.48 19.94
CA ARG A 481 -8.80 -3.31 19.58
C ARG A 481 -7.61 -2.93 20.43
N LEU A 482 -6.93 -3.92 21.00
CA LEU A 482 -5.74 -3.73 21.80
C LEU A 482 -4.56 -4.53 21.23
N TRP A 483 -3.46 -3.84 20.94
CA TRP A 483 -2.20 -4.43 20.46
C TRP A 483 -0.97 -3.94 21.23
N ASP A 484 -1.07 -2.85 22.01
CA ASP A 484 0.04 -2.35 22.81
C ASP A 484 0.23 -3.23 24.07
N PRO A 485 1.42 -3.79 24.31
CA PRO A 485 1.66 -4.67 25.45
C PRO A 485 1.42 -4.01 26.82
N SER A 486 1.68 -2.71 26.95
CA SER A 486 1.52 -1.99 28.22
C SER A 486 0.04 -1.77 28.53
N ASP A 487 -0.73 -1.29 27.54
CA ASP A 487 -2.18 -1.11 27.67
C ASP A 487 -2.87 -2.43 27.98
N ILE A 488 -2.57 -3.49 27.22
CA ILE A 488 -3.14 -4.83 27.44
C ILE A 488 -2.81 -5.33 28.85
N THR A 489 -1.55 -5.21 29.27
CA THR A 489 -1.13 -5.69 30.60
C THR A 489 -1.90 -4.97 31.71
N ASN A 490 -2.08 -3.65 31.60
CA ASN A 490 -2.86 -2.89 32.58
C ASN A 490 -4.33 -3.34 32.62
N VAL A 491 -4.95 -3.52 31.44
CA VAL A 491 -6.34 -3.97 31.32
C VAL A 491 -6.54 -5.37 31.92
N LEU A 492 -5.65 -6.30 31.59
CA LEU A 492 -5.75 -7.69 32.02
C LEU A 492 -5.44 -7.87 33.52
N THR A 493 -4.39 -7.23 34.04
CA THR A 493 -4.00 -7.40 35.46
C THR A 493 -4.96 -6.72 36.44
N SER A 494 -5.65 -5.66 36.00
CA SER A 494 -6.64 -4.95 36.82
C SER A 494 -8.07 -5.48 36.66
N ASN A 495 -8.31 -6.46 35.78
CA ASN A 495 -9.65 -6.96 35.42
C ASN A 495 -10.62 -5.82 35.02
N SER A 496 -10.12 -4.81 34.31
CA SER A 496 -10.86 -3.59 33.97
C SER A 496 -11.52 -3.62 32.61
N GLY A 497 -11.16 -4.55 31.72
CA GLY A 497 -11.69 -4.56 30.36
C GLY A 497 -13.22 -4.70 30.30
N THR A 498 -13.81 -4.04 29.30
CA THR A 498 -15.26 -3.93 29.12
C THR A 498 -15.73 -4.68 27.88
N ASP A 499 -17.02 -4.59 27.58
CA ASP A 499 -17.63 -5.17 26.37
C ASP A 499 -17.35 -4.34 25.10
N ALA A 500 -16.59 -3.25 25.21
CA ALA A 500 -16.05 -2.52 24.06
C ALA A 500 -14.95 -3.32 23.36
N ILE A 501 -14.14 -4.08 24.11
CA ILE A 501 -12.99 -4.80 23.57
C ILE A 501 -13.44 -6.01 22.74
N GLU A 502 -13.10 -5.98 21.45
CA GLU A 502 -13.38 -7.03 20.47
C GLU A 502 -12.15 -7.87 20.12
N GLY A 503 -10.93 -7.31 20.24
CA GLY A 503 -9.71 -8.01 19.88
C GLY A 503 -8.50 -7.66 20.74
N ILE A 504 -7.73 -8.67 21.13
CA ILE A 504 -6.49 -8.53 21.91
C ILE A 504 -5.38 -9.38 21.29
N PHE A 505 -4.32 -8.73 20.81
CA PHE A 505 -3.09 -9.39 20.37
C PHE A 505 -1.93 -8.91 21.26
N LEU A 506 -1.46 -9.78 22.16
CA LEU A 506 -0.38 -9.50 23.09
C LEU A 506 0.90 -10.22 22.67
N ASP A 507 1.93 -9.44 22.36
CA ASP A 507 3.30 -9.94 22.44
C ASP A 507 3.70 -9.95 23.92
N ALA A 508 3.77 -11.15 24.50
CA ALA A 508 4.09 -11.36 25.90
C ALA A 508 5.60 -11.51 26.14
N SER A 509 6.43 -11.23 25.14
CA SER A 509 7.89 -11.20 25.29
C SER A 509 8.29 -10.23 26.41
N ASP A 510 9.15 -10.69 27.31
CA ASP A 510 9.68 -9.91 28.43
C ASP A 510 8.62 -9.44 29.46
N LEU A 511 7.39 -9.95 29.39
CA LEU A 511 6.32 -9.65 30.35
C LEU A 511 6.20 -10.74 31.42
N THR A 512 6.12 -10.33 32.68
CA THR A 512 5.67 -11.18 33.79
C THR A 512 4.37 -10.63 34.34
N CYS A 513 3.25 -11.33 34.15
CA CYS A 513 1.98 -10.92 34.74
C CYS A 513 1.14 -12.12 35.23
N GLU A 514 0.40 -11.89 36.31
CA GLU A 514 -0.54 -12.85 36.88
C GLU A 514 -1.96 -12.42 36.49
N LEU A 515 -2.69 -13.32 35.85
CA LEU A 515 -4.06 -13.07 35.40
C LEU A 515 -5.07 -13.57 36.44
N GLY A 516 -6.08 -12.74 36.70
CA GLY A 516 -7.20 -13.10 37.58
C GLY A 516 -8.15 -14.12 36.94
N PRO A 517 -8.88 -14.90 37.73
CA PRO A 517 -9.76 -15.96 37.21
C PRO A 517 -10.99 -15.43 36.45
N THR A 518 -11.32 -14.14 36.63
CA THR A 518 -12.47 -13.45 36.01
C THR A 518 -12.04 -12.42 34.96
N VAL A 519 -10.79 -12.47 34.49
CA VAL A 519 -10.20 -11.41 33.64
C VAL A 519 -11.00 -11.12 32.37
N PHE A 520 -11.66 -12.13 31.79
CA PHE A 520 -12.45 -11.98 30.57
C PHE A 520 -13.97 -11.89 30.80
N ASP A 521 -14.47 -11.95 32.04
CA ASP A 521 -15.91 -12.07 32.33
C ASP A 521 -16.73 -10.89 31.80
N LYS A 522 -16.12 -9.70 31.69
CA LYS A 522 -16.77 -8.47 31.19
C LYS A 522 -16.59 -8.25 29.68
N MET A 523 -15.63 -8.92 29.04
CA MET A 523 -15.29 -8.72 27.63
C MET A 523 -16.14 -9.60 26.73
N CYS A 524 -17.46 -9.46 26.81
CA CYS A 524 -18.40 -10.39 26.18
C CYS A 524 -18.41 -10.32 24.64
N LYS A 525 -17.91 -9.25 24.02
CA LYS A 525 -17.75 -9.11 22.56
C LYS A 525 -16.38 -9.52 22.03
N LEU A 526 -15.49 -10.01 22.90
CA LEU A 526 -14.15 -10.43 22.49
C LEU A 526 -14.22 -11.60 21.51
N ARG A 527 -13.84 -11.32 20.26
CA ARG A 527 -13.86 -12.27 19.14
C ARG A 527 -12.47 -12.75 18.73
N LEU A 528 -11.43 -11.98 19.01
CA LEU A 528 -10.04 -12.31 18.68
C LEU A 528 -9.15 -12.24 19.92
N LEU A 529 -8.54 -13.35 20.31
CA LEU A 529 -7.58 -13.40 21.42
C LEU A 529 -6.31 -14.11 20.97
N LYS A 530 -5.16 -13.42 21.05
CA LYS A 530 -3.85 -13.97 20.69
C LYS A 530 -2.76 -13.54 21.65
N PHE A 531 -2.18 -14.48 22.37
CA PHE A 531 -0.96 -14.29 23.16
C PHE A 531 0.19 -15.07 22.54
N TYR A 532 1.29 -14.39 22.23
CA TYR A 532 2.46 -14.96 21.54
C TYR A 532 3.78 -14.36 22.04
N TYR A 533 4.90 -15.00 21.71
CA TYR A 533 6.25 -14.57 22.12
C TYR A 533 7.16 -14.41 20.89
N SER A 534 7.64 -13.20 20.63
CA SER A 534 8.51 -12.88 19.48
C SER A 534 10.00 -13.15 19.72
N THR A 535 10.47 -13.17 20.98
CA THR A 535 11.90 -13.40 21.29
C THR A 535 12.22 -14.88 21.49
N SER A 536 13.11 -15.42 20.65
CA SER A 536 13.51 -16.84 20.63
C SER A 536 14.48 -17.25 21.76
N GLY A 537 14.53 -16.48 22.85
CA GLY A 537 15.65 -16.51 23.80
C GLY A 537 15.59 -17.60 24.87
N ASN A 538 14.41 -17.94 25.35
CA ASN A 538 14.12 -19.06 26.27
C ASN A 538 12.60 -19.22 26.29
N HIS A 539 12.06 -20.43 26.06
CA HIS A 539 10.62 -20.72 26.12
C HIS A 539 10.09 -20.72 27.57
N GLN A 540 10.39 -19.68 28.33
CA GLN A 540 9.86 -19.50 29.67
C GLN A 540 8.59 -18.66 29.53
N PHE A 541 7.46 -19.33 29.40
CA PHE A 541 6.16 -18.69 29.34
C PHE A 541 5.85 -18.06 30.70
N MET A 542 5.73 -16.74 30.72
CA MET A 542 5.68 -15.95 31.97
C MET A 542 4.27 -15.47 32.36
N LEU A 543 3.25 -15.80 31.56
CA LEU A 543 1.84 -15.55 31.90
C LEU A 543 1.34 -16.62 32.87
N SER A 544 1.01 -16.25 34.10
CA SER A 544 0.56 -17.19 35.13
C SER A 544 -0.94 -17.04 35.45
N LEU A 545 -1.59 -18.17 35.76
CA LEU A 545 -2.99 -18.25 36.17
C LEU A 545 -3.07 -19.00 37.52
N PRO A 546 -2.57 -18.41 38.63
CA PRO A 546 -2.42 -19.12 39.90
C PRO A 546 -3.76 -19.59 40.50
N GLN A 547 -4.85 -18.90 40.17
CA GLN A 547 -6.21 -19.18 40.63
C GLN A 547 -7.03 -19.93 39.57
N GLY A 548 -6.41 -20.30 38.44
CA GLY A 548 -7.10 -20.83 37.27
C GLY A 548 -7.87 -19.74 36.51
N LEU A 549 -8.72 -20.17 35.58
CA LEU A 549 -9.57 -19.33 34.76
C LEU A 549 -11.01 -19.86 34.80
N TYR A 550 -12.00 -19.00 35.09
CA TYR A 550 -13.39 -19.43 35.28
C TYR A 550 -14.18 -19.52 33.99
N SER A 551 -13.93 -18.60 33.06
CA SER A 551 -14.62 -18.55 31.77
C SER A 551 -13.74 -17.92 30.70
N LEU A 552 -14.12 -18.14 29.44
CA LEU A 552 -13.64 -17.43 28.27
C LEU A 552 -14.87 -16.90 27.52
N PRO A 553 -14.76 -15.79 26.76
CA PRO A 553 -15.88 -15.23 26.03
C PRO A 553 -16.39 -16.18 24.93
N ASP A 554 -17.70 -16.36 24.86
CA ASP A 554 -18.34 -17.28 23.90
C ASP A 554 -18.32 -16.73 22.45
N GLU A 555 -18.03 -15.44 22.27
CA GLU A 555 -17.89 -14.81 20.94
C GLU A 555 -16.53 -15.06 20.27
N LEU A 556 -15.61 -15.78 20.91
CA LEU A 556 -14.29 -16.07 20.34
C LEU A 556 -14.39 -16.85 19.02
N ARG A 557 -13.75 -16.31 17.97
CA ARG A 557 -13.51 -16.97 16.67
C ARG A 557 -12.06 -17.44 16.54
N LEU A 558 -11.13 -16.68 17.11
CA LEU A 558 -9.71 -16.99 17.20
C LEU A 558 -9.28 -17.03 18.67
N LEU A 559 -8.74 -18.17 19.10
CA LEU A 559 -8.08 -18.32 20.38
C LEU A 559 -6.66 -18.86 20.16
N HIS A 560 -5.67 -17.97 20.29
CA HIS A 560 -4.25 -18.30 20.22
C HIS A 560 -3.61 -18.01 21.58
N TRP A 561 -2.98 -19.03 22.19
CA TRP A 561 -2.30 -18.87 23.47
C TRP A 561 -1.08 -19.77 23.56
N GLU A 562 0.11 -19.20 23.33
CA GLU A 562 1.37 -19.93 23.45
C GLU A 562 1.71 -20.18 24.92
N GLY A 563 2.06 -21.43 25.25
CA GLY A 563 2.41 -21.79 26.62
C GLY A 563 1.24 -21.72 27.60
N TYR A 564 0.04 -22.12 27.16
CA TYR A 564 -1.14 -22.09 28.04
C TYR A 564 -0.89 -22.91 29.33
N PRO A 565 -1.02 -22.31 30.53
CA PRO A 565 -0.47 -22.90 31.76
C PRO A 565 -1.43 -23.85 32.50
N LEU A 566 -2.70 -23.94 32.08
CA LEU A 566 -3.70 -24.77 32.78
C LEU A 566 -3.83 -26.15 32.12
N GLU A 567 -4.18 -27.14 32.93
CA GLU A 567 -4.35 -28.52 32.47
C GLU A 567 -5.53 -28.71 31.49
N ASN A 568 -6.53 -27.82 31.53
CA ASN A 568 -7.71 -27.85 30.68
C ASN A 568 -8.27 -26.42 30.48
N LEU A 569 -9.03 -26.21 29.41
CA LEU A 569 -9.80 -24.97 29.23
C LEU A 569 -10.95 -24.87 30.25
N PRO A 570 -11.42 -23.64 30.58
CA PRO A 570 -12.49 -23.44 31.54
C PRO A 570 -13.77 -24.20 31.18
N GLN A 571 -14.33 -24.93 32.13
CA GLN A 571 -15.50 -25.78 31.88
C GLN A 571 -16.73 -25.02 31.34
N LYS A 572 -16.89 -23.75 31.75
CA LYS A 572 -18.00 -22.89 31.34
C LYS A 572 -17.89 -22.38 29.90
N PHE A 573 -16.71 -22.40 29.29
CA PHE A 573 -16.49 -21.89 27.94
C PHE A 573 -17.32 -22.68 26.90
N ASN A 574 -18.03 -21.97 26.03
CA ASN A 574 -18.73 -22.55 24.88
C ASN A 574 -17.95 -22.27 23.57
N PRO A 575 -17.24 -23.25 22.99
CA PRO A 575 -16.42 -23.07 21.80
C PRO A 575 -17.23 -23.14 20.48
N GLU A 576 -18.55 -23.00 20.51
CA GLU A 576 -19.43 -23.18 19.34
C GLU A 576 -19.06 -22.27 18.17
N ASN A 577 -18.65 -21.04 18.47
CA ASN A 577 -18.26 -20.04 17.48
C ASN A 577 -16.78 -20.14 17.05
N LEU A 578 -15.98 -20.95 17.75
CA LEU A 578 -14.54 -20.97 17.56
C LEU A 578 -14.16 -21.58 16.21
N VAL A 579 -13.37 -20.85 15.42
CA VAL A 579 -12.87 -21.31 14.11
C VAL A 579 -11.44 -21.83 14.22
N GLN A 580 -10.64 -21.20 15.06
CA GLN A 580 -9.26 -21.57 15.28
C GLN A 580 -8.93 -21.64 16.77
N LEU A 581 -8.37 -22.79 17.16
CA LEU A 581 -7.73 -23.01 18.44
C LEU A 581 -6.24 -23.25 18.20
N ASN A 582 -5.38 -22.35 18.67
CA ASN A 582 -3.93 -22.42 18.50
C ASN A 582 -3.21 -22.26 19.84
N MET A 583 -2.89 -23.37 20.49
CA MET A 583 -2.27 -23.37 21.82
C MET A 583 -1.01 -24.24 21.85
N PRO A 584 0.08 -23.81 21.19
CA PRO A 584 1.32 -24.58 21.19
C PRO A 584 2.01 -24.50 22.56
N TYR A 585 2.82 -25.51 22.88
CA TYR A 585 3.60 -25.62 24.12
C TYR A 585 2.75 -25.62 25.40
N SER A 586 1.49 -26.07 25.31
CA SER A 586 0.57 -25.99 26.44
C SER A 586 0.81 -27.07 27.47
N ASP A 587 0.54 -26.73 28.74
CA ASP A 587 0.56 -27.67 29.87
C ASP A 587 -0.70 -28.55 29.96
N MET A 588 -1.53 -28.52 28.92
CA MET A 588 -2.82 -29.18 28.86
C MET A 588 -2.69 -30.70 28.87
N VAL A 589 -3.51 -31.35 29.69
CA VAL A 589 -3.69 -32.81 29.74
C VAL A 589 -4.85 -33.24 28.84
N LYS A 590 -5.91 -32.42 28.81
CA LYS A 590 -7.07 -32.53 27.90
C LYS A 590 -7.57 -31.14 27.52
N LEU A 591 -8.37 -31.05 26.46
CA LEU A 591 -8.98 -29.79 26.02
C LEU A 591 -10.02 -29.26 27.01
N TRP A 592 -11.03 -30.08 27.33
CA TRP A 592 -12.10 -29.79 28.29
C TRP A 592 -12.83 -31.07 28.68
N GLU A 593 -13.67 -30.98 29.72
CA GLU A 593 -14.57 -32.06 30.11
C GLU A 593 -15.93 -31.96 29.43
N GLY A 594 -16.45 -33.12 29.01
CA GLY A 594 -17.78 -33.24 28.41
C GLY A 594 -17.81 -32.91 26.91
N LYS A 595 -19.00 -33.10 26.32
CA LYS A 595 -19.24 -32.85 24.90
C LYS A 595 -19.51 -31.37 24.67
N LYS A 596 -18.84 -30.77 23.68
CA LYS A 596 -19.02 -29.38 23.25
C LYS A 596 -19.40 -29.33 21.76
N ASN A 597 -20.07 -28.26 21.34
CA ASN A 597 -20.33 -28.00 19.92
C ASN A 597 -19.06 -27.41 19.29
N LEU A 598 -18.58 -28.01 18.20
CA LEU A 598 -17.38 -27.59 17.46
C LEU A 598 -17.68 -27.42 15.98
N GLY A 599 -18.94 -27.11 15.66
CA GLY A 599 -19.43 -27.00 14.29
C GLY A 599 -18.64 -25.99 13.45
N ASN A 600 -18.06 -24.95 14.04
CA ASN A 600 -17.31 -23.93 13.30
C ASN A 600 -15.78 -24.16 13.29
N LEU A 601 -15.27 -25.10 14.09
CA LEU A 601 -13.84 -25.30 14.26
C LEU A 601 -13.23 -25.91 12.99
N LYS A 602 -12.25 -25.21 12.43
CA LYS A 602 -11.54 -25.59 11.20
C LYS A 602 -10.05 -25.82 11.42
N ILE A 603 -9.43 -25.11 12.36
CA ILE A 603 -7.99 -25.20 12.62
C ILE A 603 -7.76 -25.53 14.10
N LEU A 604 -7.01 -26.60 14.33
CA LEU A 604 -6.53 -26.98 15.66
C LEU A 604 -5.01 -27.12 15.64
N LYS A 605 -4.32 -26.36 16.49
CA LYS A 605 -2.87 -26.45 16.68
C LYS A 605 -2.56 -26.56 18.16
N LEU A 606 -1.98 -27.67 18.57
CA LEU A 606 -1.58 -27.98 19.94
C LEU A 606 -0.13 -28.48 20.01
N SER A 607 0.69 -28.13 19.01
CA SER A 607 2.07 -28.60 18.89
C SER A 607 2.86 -28.40 20.19
N HIS A 608 3.65 -29.39 20.58
CA HIS A 608 4.48 -29.43 21.78
C HIS A 608 3.70 -29.38 23.10
N SER A 609 2.41 -29.72 23.08
CA SER A 609 1.65 -29.97 24.30
C SER A 609 1.98 -31.38 24.83
N GLU A 610 3.14 -31.52 25.48
CA GLU A 610 3.73 -32.82 25.83
C GLU A 610 2.90 -33.63 26.83
N LYS A 611 2.06 -32.97 27.63
CA LYS A 611 1.17 -33.59 28.63
C LYS A 611 -0.16 -34.06 28.04
N LEU A 612 -0.49 -33.69 26.79
CA LEU A 612 -1.74 -34.03 26.16
C LEU A 612 -1.86 -35.55 25.96
N THR A 613 -2.89 -36.16 26.53
CA THR A 613 -3.04 -37.62 26.54
C THR A 613 -4.08 -38.15 25.55
N ASP A 614 -5.13 -37.38 25.28
CA ASP A 614 -6.19 -37.76 24.34
C ASP A 614 -6.89 -36.53 23.71
N ILE A 615 -7.53 -36.76 22.55
CA ILE A 615 -8.28 -35.75 21.80
C ILE A 615 -9.73 -36.20 21.50
N ARG A 616 -10.30 -37.11 22.33
CA ARG A 616 -11.60 -37.77 22.05
C ARG A 616 -12.77 -36.79 21.91
N MET A 617 -12.62 -35.63 22.54
CA MET A 617 -13.64 -34.58 22.56
C MET A 617 -13.83 -33.88 21.21
N LEU A 618 -12.93 -34.12 20.23
CA LEU A 618 -13.04 -33.57 18.87
C LEU A 618 -13.95 -34.36 17.93
N SER A 619 -14.61 -35.42 18.42
CA SER A 619 -15.47 -36.30 17.60
C SER A 619 -16.64 -35.61 16.89
N GLU A 620 -16.99 -34.38 17.31
CA GLU A 620 -18.04 -33.54 16.72
C GLU A 620 -17.50 -32.39 15.84
N ALA A 621 -16.18 -32.23 15.74
CA ALA A 621 -15.54 -31.17 14.97
C ALA A 621 -15.46 -31.55 13.48
N LEU A 622 -16.63 -31.73 12.85
CA LEU A 622 -16.76 -32.26 11.49
C LEU A 622 -16.22 -31.33 10.40
N ASN A 623 -16.00 -30.06 10.73
CA ASN A 623 -15.49 -29.04 9.82
C ASN A 623 -13.98 -28.81 9.95
N LEU A 624 -13.25 -29.63 10.72
CA LEU A 624 -11.79 -29.55 10.81
C LEU A 624 -11.13 -29.75 9.45
N GLU A 625 -10.24 -28.82 9.11
CA GLU A 625 -9.44 -28.77 7.88
C GLU A 625 -7.96 -28.97 8.19
N ASN A 626 -7.45 -28.47 9.32
CA ASN A 626 -6.05 -28.58 9.71
C ASN A 626 -5.89 -28.98 11.17
N ILE A 627 -5.11 -30.03 11.43
CA ILE A 627 -4.75 -30.49 12.78
C ILE A 627 -3.23 -30.56 12.88
N ASP A 628 -2.67 -29.87 13.88
CA ASP A 628 -1.26 -29.90 14.22
C ASP A 628 -1.06 -30.32 15.69
N LEU A 629 -0.48 -31.50 15.88
CA LEU A 629 -0.16 -32.13 17.17
C LEU A 629 1.33 -32.47 17.24
N GLU A 630 2.19 -31.83 16.44
CA GLU A 630 3.63 -32.09 16.43
C GLU A 630 4.19 -32.05 17.86
N GLY A 631 4.95 -33.06 18.28
CA GLY A 631 5.60 -33.09 19.59
C GLY A 631 4.66 -33.36 20.77
N CYS A 632 3.40 -33.75 20.57
CA CYS A 632 2.52 -34.25 21.64
C CYS A 632 2.95 -35.66 22.07
N THR A 633 4.03 -35.76 22.85
CA THR A 633 4.70 -37.03 23.18
C THR A 633 3.89 -37.97 24.07
N SER A 634 2.95 -37.47 24.87
CA SER A 634 2.07 -38.28 25.72
C SER A 634 0.80 -38.80 25.02
N LEU A 635 0.56 -38.41 23.77
CA LEU A 635 -0.64 -38.80 23.03
C LEU A 635 -0.57 -40.29 22.65
N VAL A 636 -1.54 -41.07 23.13
CA VAL A 636 -1.55 -42.54 22.96
C VAL A 636 -2.51 -43.01 21.86
N ASP A 637 -3.70 -42.40 21.79
CA ASP A 637 -4.79 -42.85 20.91
C ASP A 637 -5.64 -41.67 20.39
N ILE A 638 -5.95 -41.73 19.10
CA ILE A 638 -6.76 -40.76 18.35
C ILE A 638 -7.96 -41.42 17.62
N SER A 639 -8.15 -42.73 17.80
CA SER A 639 -9.01 -43.61 17.01
C SER A 639 -10.49 -43.22 16.98
N SER A 640 -10.97 -42.46 17.97
CA SER A 640 -12.39 -42.08 18.11
C SER A 640 -12.75 -40.70 17.54
N SER A 641 -11.78 -39.86 17.18
CA SER A 641 -12.04 -38.45 16.81
C SER A 641 -11.87 -38.16 15.33
N ILE A 642 -10.76 -38.63 14.74
CA ILE A 642 -10.34 -38.23 13.40
C ILE A 642 -11.20 -38.83 12.26
N PRO A 643 -11.68 -40.10 12.29
CA PRO A 643 -12.27 -40.72 11.10
C PRO A 643 -13.56 -40.06 10.57
N ARG A 644 -14.14 -39.09 11.29
CA ARG A 644 -15.32 -38.32 10.84
C ARG A 644 -14.98 -36.97 10.22
N CYS A 645 -13.73 -36.54 10.24
CA CYS A 645 -13.29 -35.23 9.73
C CYS A 645 -13.08 -35.26 8.21
N GLY A 646 -14.15 -35.45 7.42
CA GLY A 646 -14.06 -35.59 5.96
C GLY A 646 -13.48 -34.38 5.21
N LYS A 647 -13.44 -33.20 5.85
CA LYS A 647 -12.85 -31.95 5.32
C LYS A 647 -11.37 -31.77 5.66
N LEU A 648 -10.78 -32.69 6.43
CA LEU A 648 -9.38 -32.58 6.88
C LEU A 648 -8.43 -32.61 5.67
N VAL A 649 -7.62 -31.56 5.52
CA VAL A 649 -6.63 -31.36 4.46
C VAL A 649 -5.23 -31.67 4.94
N SER A 650 -4.90 -31.32 6.19
CA SER A 650 -3.59 -31.51 6.79
C SER A 650 -3.67 -32.12 8.19
N LEU A 651 -2.86 -33.16 8.43
CA LEU A 651 -2.68 -33.79 9.74
C LEU A 651 -1.19 -33.94 10.06
N ASN A 652 -0.70 -33.14 11.01
CA ASN A 652 0.66 -33.23 11.53
C ASN A 652 0.65 -33.86 12.93
N MET A 653 1.35 -34.98 13.10
CA MET A 653 1.56 -35.67 14.38
C MET A 653 3.02 -36.10 14.54
N LYS A 654 3.93 -35.36 13.88
CA LYS A 654 5.36 -35.60 13.98
C LYS A 654 5.82 -35.60 15.43
N GLY A 655 6.57 -36.61 15.86
CA GLY A 655 7.13 -36.70 17.21
C GLY A 655 6.13 -37.13 18.30
N CYS A 656 4.91 -37.57 17.94
CA CYS A 656 3.99 -38.23 18.87
C CYS A 656 4.50 -39.64 19.25
N SER A 657 5.52 -39.68 20.10
CA SER A 657 6.34 -40.89 20.32
C SER A 657 5.58 -42.09 20.90
N ARG A 658 4.52 -41.86 21.68
CA ARG A 658 3.67 -42.90 22.30
C ARG A 658 2.45 -43.31 21.47
N LEU A 659 2.28 -42.75 20.27
CA LEU A 659 1.14 -43.06 19.41
C LEU A 659 1.28 -44.49 18.89
N GLN A 660 0.35 -45.38 19.28
CA GLN A 660 0.44 -46.82 18.97
C GLN A 660 -0.33 -47.22 17.72
N SER A 661 -1.43 -46.55 17.42
CA SER A 661 -2.32 -46.91 16.30
C SER A 661 -3.04 -45.69 15.74
N LEU A 662 -3.48 -45.82 14.49
CA LEU A 662 -4.29 -44.83 13.78
C LEU A 662 -5.69 -45.37 13.49
N PRO A 663 -6.74 -44.50 13.45
CA PRO A 663 -8.05 -44.88 12.93
C PRO A 663 -7.98 -45.21 11.44
N ALA A 664 -9.03 -45.86 10.93
CA ALA A 664 -9.22 -46.01 9.49
C ALA A 664 -9.34 -44.63 8.82
N MET A 665 -8.48 -44.36 7.83
CA MET A 665 -8.34 -43.07 7.15
C MET A 665 -9.00 -43.04 5.76
N VAL A 666 -9.60 -44.15 5.28
CA VAL A 666 -10.27 -44.21 3.97
C VAL A 666 -11.35 -43.13 3.79
N GLY A 667 -12.00 -42.70 4.89
CA GLY A 667 -13.02 -41.64 4.89
C GLY A 667 -12.48 -40.21 4.79
N LEU A 668 -11.17 -40.00 4.91
CA LEU A 668 -10.54 -38.67 4.90
C LEU A 668 -10.21 -38.24 3.46
N THR A 669 -11.23 -38.13 2.62
CA THR A 669 -11.07 -37.91 1.17
C THR A 669 -10.42 -36.57 0.81
N SER A 670 -10.38 -35.60 1.73
CA SER A 670 -9.76 -34.29 1.50
C SER A 670 -8.28 -34.22 1.91
N LEU A 671 -7.76 -35.26 2.59
CA LEU A 671 -6.45 -35.23 3.23
C LEU A 671 -5.34 -35.30 2.18
N LYS A 672 -4.47 -34.29 2.17
CA LYS A 672 -3.35 -34.14 1.24
C LYS A 672 -2.00 -34.29 1.91
N PHE A 673 -1.89 -33.91 3.18
CA PHE A 673 -0.66 -33.93 3.96
C PHE A 673 -0.85 -34.77 5.23
N LEU A 674 0.05 -35.73 5.44
CA LEU A 674 0.13 -36.55 6.65
C LEU A 674 1.59 -36.70 7.10
N ASP A 675 1.90 -36.20 8.29
CA ASP A 675 3.21 -36.38 8.92
C ASP A 675 3.09 -37.14 10.25
N LEU A 676 3.73 -38.31 10.31
CA LEU A 676 3.83 -39.21 11.46
C LEU A 676 5.29 -39.46 11.84
N SER A 677 6.22 -38.67 11.32
CA SER A 677 7.65 -38.86 11.52
C SER A 677 7.98 -38.85 13.01
N GLY A 678 8.79 -39.78 13.50
CA GLY A 678 9.16 -39.87 14.90
C GLY A 678 8.07 -40.41 15.83
N CYS A 679 6.97 -40.98 15.31
CA CYS A 679 6.05 -41.80 16.11
C CYS A 679 6.68 -43.16 16.42
N LEU A 680 7.50 -43.21 17.46
CA LEU A 680 8.38 -44.34 17.79
C LEU A 680 7.64 -45.63 18.14
N ASP A 681 6.44 -45.54 18.71
CA ASP A 681 5.63 -46.70 19.11
C ASP A 681 4.57 -47.10 18.06
N LEU A 682 4.53 -46.41 16.90
CA LEU A 682 3.57 -46.71 15.83
C LEU A 682 4.00 -47.96 15.06
N GLU A 683 3.35 -49.09 15.33
CA GLU A 683 3.72 -50.39 14.75
C GLU A 683 2.90 -50.78 13.50
N GLU A 684 1.66 -50.32 13.39
CA GLU A 684 0.71 -50.73 12.35
C GLU A 684 -0.14 -49.55 11.84
N ILE A 685 -0.41 -49.55 10.52
CA ILE A 685 -1.30 -48.60 9.85
C ILE A 685 -2.26 -49.42 8.98
N GLN A 686 -3.58 -49.27 9.21
CA GLN A 686 -4.59 -50.08 8.54
C GLN A 686 -4.78 -49.71 7.07
N ASP A 687 -4.86 -48.42 6.79
CA ASP A 687 -5.11 -47.85 5.47
C ASP A 687 -4.55 -46.41 5.38
N PHE A 688 -4.67 -45.81 4.20
CA PHE A 688 -4.29 -44.43 3.94
C PHE A 688 -5.46 -43.69 3.28
N ALA A 689 -5.52 -42.38 3.51
CA ALA A 689 -6.46 -41.51 2.82
C ALA A 689 -6.16 -41.49 1.31
N PRO A 690 -7.18 -41.58 0.43
CA PRO A 690 -6.98 -41.88 -1.00
C PRO A 690 -6.27 -40.77 -1.78
N ASN A 691 -6.37 -39.51 -1.34
CA ASN A 691 -5.90 -38.33 -2.10
C ASN A 691 -4.63 -37.69 -1.48
N LEU A 692 -3.84 -38.48 -0.73
CA LEU A 692 -2.59 -38.01 -0.15
C LEU A 692 -1.57 -37.61 -1.22
N LYS A 693 -0.92 -36.46 -1.00
CA LYS A 693 0.18 -35.92 -1.81
C LYS A 693 1.52 -36.04 -1.09
N GLU A 694 1.52 -35.87 0.22
CA GLU A 694 2.71 -35.93 1.04
C GLU A 694 2.49 -36.85 2.24
N LEU A 695 3.35 -37.86 2.38
CA LEU A 695 3.31 -38.84 3.45
C LEU A 695 4.70 -38.99 4.07
N TYR A 696 4.81 -38.63 5.35
CA TYR A 696 6.04 -38.74 6.13
C TYR A 696 5.88 -39.73 7.28
N LEU A 697 6.71 -40.76 7.28
CA LEU A 697 6.71 -41.89 8.22
C LEU A 697 8.09 -42.11 8.83
N ALA A 698 9.01 -41.14 8.66
CA ALA A 698 10.40 -41.31 9.03
C ALA A 698 10.56 -41.65 10.53
N GLY A 699 11.36 -42.66 10.87
CA GLY A 699 11.64 -43.04 12.25
C GLY A 699 10.49 -43.74 13.00
N THR A 700 9.45 -44.19 12.29
CA THR A 700 8.36 -45.00 12.88
C THR A 700 8.77 -46.46 13.10
N ALA A 701 8.01 -47.19 13.93
CA ALA A 701 8.22 -48.62 14.21
C ALA A 701 7.42 -49.57 13.29
N ILE A 702 6.87 -49.05 12.18
CA ILE A 702 6.04 -49.80 11.25
C ILE A 702 6.79 -51.01 10.68
N ARG A 703 6.09 -52.15 10.60
CA ARG A 703 6.66 -53.40 10.05
C ARG A 703 6.37 -53.57 8.56
N GLU A 704 5.21 -53.08 8.14
CA GLU A 704 4.71 -53.11 6.76
C GLU A 704 3.84 -51.88 6.47
N LEU A 705 3.69 -51.56 5.18
CA LEU A 705 2.74 -50.55 4.71
C LEU A 705 1.45 -51.24 4.24
N PRO A 706 0.26 -50.66 4.49
CA PRO A 706 -0.99 -51.22 4.00
C PRO A 706 -1.08 -51.20 2.48
N SER A 707 -1.80 -52.17 1.91
CA SER A 707 -2.04 -52.28 0.46
C SER A 707 -2.78 -51.09 -0.15
N SER A 708 -3.43 -50.25 0.67
CA SER A 708 -4.03 -48.99 0.22
C SER A 708 -3.02 -48.01 -0.38
N ILE A 709 -1.72 -48.14 -0.07
CA ILE A 709 -0.67 -47.31 -0.69
C ILE A 709 -0.68 -47.41 -2.22
N GLU A 710 -1.11 -48.54 -2.79
CA GLU A 710 -1.17 -48.75 -4.24
C GLU A 710 -2.19 -47.83 -4.93
N ASN A 711 -3.15 -47.28 -4.16
CA ASN A 711 -4.19 -46.40 -4.65
C ASN A 711 -3.84 -44.91 -4.55
N LEU A 712 -2.69 -44.55 -3.97
CA LEU A 712 -2.28 -43.15 -3.77
C LEU A 712 -1.70 -42.54 -5.05
N THR A 713 -2.52 -42.41 -6.09
CA THR A 713 -2.07 -41.98 -7.42
C THR A 713 -1.55 -40.54 -7.47
N GLU A 714 -1.89 -39.70 -6.48
CA GLU A 714 -1.44 -38.31 -6.35
C GLU A 714 -0.21 -38.13 -5.45
N LEU A 715 0.34 -39.21 -4.88
CA LEU A 715 1.45 -39.12 -3.92
C LEU A 715 2.72 -38.62 -4.62
N VAL A 716 3.24 -37.49 -4.15
CA VAL A 716 4.45 -36.81 -4.65
C VAL A 716 5.65 -37.12 -3.76
N THR A 717 5.45 -37.14 -2.44
CA THR A 717 6.51 -37.37 -1.44
C THR A 717 6.15 -38.54 -0.54
N LEU A 718 7.06 -39.51 -0.46
CA LEU A 718 7.03 -40.60 0.52
C LEU A 718 8.36 -40.64 1.28
N ASP A 719 8.31 -40.33 2.57
CA ASP A 719 9.46 -40.36 3.46
C ASP A 719 9.35 -41.54 4.44
N LEU A 720 10.28 -42.48 4.33
CA LEU A 720 10.40 -43.68 5.16
C LEU A 720 11.77 -43.74 5.85
N GLU A 721 12.51 -42.62 5.92
CA GLU A 721 13.86 -42.64 6.50
C GLU A 721 13.87 -43.21 7.91
N ASN A 722 14.89 -44.00 8.26
CA ASN A 722 15.06 -44.60 9.58
C ASN A 722 13.89 -45.50 10.07
N CYS A 723 13.05 -46.02 9.16
CA CYS A 723 12.06 -47.07 9.49
C CYS A 723 12.75 -48.43 9.71
N LYS A 724 13.39 -48.61 10.86
CA LYS A 724 14.29 -49.74 11.14
C LYS A 724 13.59 -51.10 11.17
N ARG A 725 12.28 -51.14 11.43
CA ARG A 725 11.47 -52.38 11.52
C ARG A 725 10.75 -52.74 10.22
N LEU A 726 10.78 -51.86 9.21
CA LEU A 726 10.10 -52.08 7.93
C LEU A 726 10.78 -53.22 7.17
N GLN A 727 10.05 -54.30 6.93
CA GLN A 727 10.60 -55.53 6.34
C GLN A 727 10.49 -55.55 4.81
N GLN A 728 9.39 -55.01 4.29
CA GLN A 728 9.06 -55.05 2.86
C GLN A 728 8.24 -53.82 2.45
N LEU A 729 8.41 -53.41 1.20
CA LEU A 729 7.51 -52.47 0.53
C LEU A 729 6.49 -53.27 -0.28
N PRO A 730 5.19 -52.91 -0.24
CA PRO A 730 4.19 -53.57 -1.07
C PRO A 730 4.47 -53.34 -2.56
N VAL A 731 4.08 -54.31 -3.39
CA VAL A 731 4.43 -54.34 -4.83
C VAL A 731 3.94 -53.08 -5.54
N GLY A 732 2.76 -52.56 -5.19
CA GLY A 732 2.22 -51.38 -5.82
C GLY A 732 2.83 -50.05 -5.39
N VAL A 733 3.89 -50.00 -4.56
CA VAL A 733 4.74 -48.78 -4.49
C VAL A 733 5.33 -48.46 -5.87
N SER A 734 5.60 -49.49 -6.69
CA SER A 734 6.02 -49.32 -8.09
C SER A 734 4.92 -48.78 -9.02
N ASN A 735 3.66 -48.77 -8.58
CA ASN A 735 2.51 -48.24 -9.33
C ASN A 735 2.23 -46.76 -9.04
N LEU A 736 2.98 -46.13 -8.11
CA LEU A 736 2.86 -44.71 -7.79
C LEU A 736 3.40 -43.86 -8.94
N LYS A 737 2.49 -43.30 -9.75
CA LYS A 737 2.84 -42.56 -10.98
C LYS A 737 3.34 -41.14 -10.74
N SER A 738 2.96 -40.52 -9.62
CA SER A 738 3.22 -39.10 -9.33
C SER A 738 4.40 -38.88 -8.38
N ILE A 739 5.06 -39.95 -7.94
CA ILE A 739 6.09 -39.87 -6.92
C ILE A 739 7.34 -39.18 -7.48
N VAL A 740 7.79 -38.14 -6.78
CA VAL A 740 8.99 -37.36 -7.12
C VAL A 740 10.09 -37.59 -6.08
N LYS A 741 9.70 -37.75 -4.80
CA LYS A 741 10.64 -37.93 -3.70
C LYS A 741 10.30 -39.22 -2.95
N LEU A 742 11.21 -40.20 -3.00
CA LEU A 742 11.15 -41.42 -2.20
C LEU A 742 12.40 -41.49 -1.34
N LYS A 743 12.24 -41.39 -0.01
CA LYS A 743 13.36 -41.50 0.92
C LYS A 743 13.29 -42.79 1.72
N LEU A 744 14.38 -43.55 1.71
CA LEU A 744 14.49 -44.89 2.31
C LEU A 744 15.78 -45.07 3.13
N SER A 745 16.53 -43.99 3.38
CA SER A 745 17.81 -44.06 4.09
C SER A 745 17.59 -44.64 5.49
N GLY A 746 18.52 -45.46 6.00
CA GLY A 746 18.43 -46.02 7.36
C GLY A 746 17.38 -47.14 7.58
N CYS A 747 16.74 -47.68 6.54
CA CYS A 747 15.82 -48.83 6.64
C CYS A 747 16.56 -50.19 6.74
N GLY A 748 17.11 -50.50 7.92
CA GLY A 748 18.01 -51.64 8.09
C GLY A 748 17.40 -53.05 7.93
N SER A 749 16.07 -53.20 8.02
CA SER A 749 15.37 -54.50 7.89
C SER A 749 14.76 -54.72 6.51
N LEU A 750 14.89 -53.75 5.59
CA LEU A 750 14.24 -53.82 4.28
C LEU A 750 14.97 -54.85 3.40
N GLY A 751 14.26 -55.91 3.00
CA GLY A 751 14.78 -56.90 2.05
C GLY A 751 15.22 -56.27 0.73
N SER A 752 16.15 -56.92 0.01
CA SER A 752 16.77 -56.39 -1.22
C SER A 752 15.77 -55.70 -2.15
N LEU A 753 16.04 -54.45 -2.52
CA LEU A 753 15.27 -53.52 -3.39
C LEU A 753 15.07 -53.99 -4.85
N LEU A 754 14.96 -55.30 -5.09
CA LEU A 754 14.82 -55.92 -6.39
C LEU A 754 13.40 -55.73 -6.92
N LYS A 755 13.03 -54.51 -7.34
CA LYS A 755 12.01 -54.19 -8.39
C LYS A 755 11.55 -52.71 -8.46
N LEU A 756 12.12 -51.77 -7.71
CA LEU A 756 11.79 -50.35 -7.92
C LEU A 756 12.57 -49.83 -9.14
N LYS A 757 11.89 -49.60 -10.27
CA LYS A 757 12.50 -48.86 -11.39
C LYS A 757 12.86 -47.47 -10.89
N ALA A 758 14.11 -47.08 -11.13
CA ALA A 758 14.73 -45.85 -10.66
C ALA A 758 13.80 -44.63 -10.78
N VAL A 759 13.27 -44.21 -9.64
CA VAL A 759 12.86 -42.83 -9.37
C VAL A 759 14.07 -42.23 -8.67
N ASP A 760 14.52 -41.05 -9.09
CA ASP A 760 15.74 -40.39 -8.58
C ASP A 760 15.77 -40.41 -7.04
N CYS A 761 16.52 -41.35 -6.48
CA CYS A 761 16.91 -41.34 -5.08
C CYS A 761 17.96 -40.25 -4.96
N GLY A 762 17.55 -39.06 -4.53
CA GLY A 762 18.47 -38.01 -4.10
C GLY A 762 19.29 -38.51 -2.92
N THR A 763 20.47 -39.07 -3.21
CA THR A 763 21.50 -39.37 -2.22
C THR A 763 22.32 -38.11 -1.99
N SER A 764 22.21 -37.52 -0.80
CA SER A 764 23.21 -36.62 -0.23
C SER A 764 23.80 -37.26 1.01
#